data_AF-A0A6P0XI18-F1
#
_entry.id   AF-A0A6P0XI18-F1
#
_cell.length_a   1.000
_cell.length_b   1.000
_cell.length_c   1.000
_cell.angle_alpha   90.00
_cell.angle_beta   90.00
_cell.angle_gamma   90.00
#
_symmetry.space_group_name_H-M   'P 1'
#
loop_
_entity.id
_entity.type
_entity.pdbx_description
1 polymer ?
#
loop_
_entity_poly.entity_id
_entity_poly.type
_entity_poly.pdbx_seq_one_letter_code
_entity_poly.pdbx_strand_id
1 'polypeptide(L)'
;MTASSKNKVGIVLVSHSAKLAEAVAELAEQMTQEPVPIAIAAGIDDPENPFGTDVIKVQEAIESVYSDAGVLVLMDLGSAVMSTEMALEFLSSTQINNVKISTAPLVEGAISAIIQSSLGANIQQVMAEANAALTVKKSQINLDEIPFDKTTIANNKKIEQETKCKEVKITVKNQLGIHARPAAKLVSIANQFQSEIQLQNLTKNSHKINSKSINQVITLAVKQGHEIAIIATGNDADLAVKKIKELIANNFGETEVIVKKTPTTLTTPNANNKLMGTPASPGVAFGKIVHYQSIIPEIEDYPVDNIEVEWQYLQLTLATAKKEIQGIVDSLPNESTTDILQTQLLYLEDPSLLEKVHQFIVAEKHCAAIAWKKAIDAMIKTYKELEDPYLQARAIDIKDVGGRVLQLFAGESRSSLNLSQPGILVAPDLTPSLALQLQPNLVLGICTSAGSVTAHSTLIANTLGIPMVVGIGTQLLSLATDTQIGLDGTTGEVWIEPSPVQLLKAKQSQTFAKSPAPQEAITKDGRKIAVMANIVGVADAEFALECGAEGVGLLRSEFLYLHRQTPPTEAEEYETYQAIAQIMGSRPLTIRTLDIGGDKTVPYIKLESEANPFLGWRGIRQSLDTPEIFQTQLRAILRASYGHNIKVMFPMVASVQEVRAAKKILTEVENSLSEVGNIKVGIMVEVPAAVTMANQLAKEVDFFSIGTNDLSQYVMAADRTNSKVANLANGIEPPVLRMIQQTVIAAHEAGISVSVCGQLGSNLVAVPILLGLGVDELSVAPPAISIVKRVISQLDMSEVEAIAHSVLELDGAKSVQEYIVAKLGIEISELCL
;
A
#
# COMPACT_ATOMS: atom_id res chain seq x y z
N MET A 1 -47.23 -17.37 -53.84
CA MET A 1 -47.65 -16.33 -52.87
C MET A 1 -48.95 -15.69 -53.34
N THR A 2 -50.01 -15.79 -52.54
CA THR A 2 -51.31 -15.13 -52.80
C THR A 2 -51.18 -13.62 -52.59
N ALA A 3 -52.07 -12.81 -53.20
CA ALA A 3 -52.01 -11.34 -53.09
C ALA A 3 -52.05 -10.81 -51.63
N SER A 4 -52.52 -11.62 -50.67
CA SER A 4 -52.53 -11.32 -49.23
C SER A 4 -51.14 -11.37 -48.56
N SER A 5 -50.20 -12.20 -49.06
CA SER A 5 -48.89 -12.38 -48.40
C SER A 5 -47.88 -11.26 -48.71
N LYS A 6 -48.18 -10.36 -49.65
CA LYS A 6 -47.26 -9.28 -50.08
C LYS A 6 -47.19 -8.07 -49.14
N ASN A 7 -48.10 -7.98 -48.16
CA ASN A 7 -48.15 -6.87 -47.19
C ASN A 7 -47.71 -7.27 -45.77
N LYS A 8 -47.09 -8.45 -45.61
CA LYS A 8 -46.63 -8.94 -44.30
C LYS A 8 -45.12 -8.78 -44.17
N VAL A 9 -44.68 -8.56 -42.94
CA VAL A 9 -43.25 -8.45 -42.59
C VAL A 9 -42.61 -9.82 -42.80
N GLY A 10 -41.60 -9.89 -43.67
CA GLY A 10 -40.85 -11.11 -43.92
C GLY A 10 -39.91 -11.43 -42.76
N ILE A 11 -39.70 -12.70 -42.45
CA ILE A 11 -38.86 -13.15 -41.34
C ILE A 11 -37.67 -13.94 -41.88
N VAL A 12 -36.45 -13.57 -41.49
CA VAL A 12 -35.23 -14.31 -41.82
C VAL A 12 -34.62 -14.90 -40.56
N LEU A 13 -34.41 -16.21 -40.55
CA LEU A 13 -33.75 -16.93 -39.45
C LEU A 13 -32.30 -17.19 -39.82
N VAL A 14 -31.38 -16.56 -39.10
CA VAL A 14 -29.93 -16.72 -39.27
C VAL A 14 -29.40 -17.55 -38.11
N SER A 15 -28.78 -18.70 -38.43
CA SER A 15 -28.35 -19.66 -37.41
C SER A 15 -27.09 -20.37 -37.86
N HIS A 16 -26.24 -20.76 -36.92
CA HIS A 16 -25.10 -21.62 -37.23
C HIS A 16 -25.55 -23.01 -37.64
N SER A 17 -26.73 -23.44 -37.19
CA SER A 17 -27.28 -24.78 -37.44
C SER A 17 -28.48 -24.71 -38.37
N ALA A 18 -28.36 -25.28 -39.57
CA ALA A 18 -29.47 -25.43 -40.51
C ALA A 18 -30.65 -26.19 -39.86
N LYS A 19 -30.38 -27.31 -39.20
CA LYS A 19 -31.39 -28.12 -38.50
C LYS A 19 -32.15 -27.33 -37.43
N LEU A 20 -31.47 -26.42 -36.73
CA LEU A 20 -32.11 -25.58 -35.72
C LEU A 20 -33.03 -24.55 -36.38
N ALA A 21 -32.57 -23.86 -37.42
CA ALA A 21 -33.38 -22.87 -38.10
C ALA A 21 -34.59 -23.49 -38.82
N GLU A 22 -34.41 -24.67 -39.42
CA GLU A 22 -35.49 -25.47 -40.00
C GLU A 22 -36.54 -25.84 -38.95
N ALA A 23 -36.11 -26.39 -37.81
CA ALA A 23 -37.02 -26.74 -36.71
C ALA A 23 -37.76 -25.51 -36.16
N VAL A 24 -37.11 -24.35 -36.07
CA VAL A 24 -37.74 -23.11 -35.60
C VAL A 24 -38.73 -22.57 -36.64
N ALA A 25 -38.40 -22.62 -37.93
CA ALA A 25 -39.32 -22.22 -39.00
C ALA A 25 -40.56 -23.11 -39.02
N GLU A 26 -40.40 -24.44 -38.98
CA GLU A 26 -41.51 -25.39 -38.93
C GLU A 26 -42.40 -25.15 -37.70
N LEU A 27 -41.79 -24.95 -36.53
CA LEU A 27 -42.52 -24.67 -35.30
C LEU A 27 -43.32 -23.37 -35.42
N ALA A 28 -42.72 -22.32 -35.96
CA ALA A 28 -43.36 -21.01 -36.05
C ALA A 28 -44.46 -20.97 -37.13
N GLU A 29 -44.31 -21.71 -38.24
CA GLU A 29 -45.35 -21.88 -39.25
C GLU A 29 -46.61 -22.53 -38.65
N GLN A 30 -46.44 -23.54 -37.80
CA GLN A 30 -47.56 -24.21 -37.12
C GLN A 30 -48.35 -23.29 -36.17
N MET A 31 -47.76 -22.18 -35.71
CA MET A 31 -48.41 -21.25 -34.79
C MET A 31 -49.33 -20.24 -35.49
N THR A 32 -49.41 -20.26 -36.83
CA THR A 32 -50.21 -19.30 -37.60
C THR A 32 -51.13 -19.97 -38.60
N GLN A 33 -52.34 -19.44 -38.76
CA GLN A 33 -53.31 -19.95 -39.76
C GLN A 33 -53.12 -19.31 -41.14
N GLU A 34 -52.50 -18.12 -41.19
CA GLU A 34 -52.21 -17.42 -42.43
C GLU A 34 -50.70 -17.41 -42.70
N PRO A 35 -50.25 -17.73 -43.92
CA PRO A 35 -48.82 -17.87 -44.22
C PRO A 35 -48.10 -16.51 -44.14
N VAL A 36 -46.96 -16.51 -43.46
CA VAL A 36 -46.00 -15.40 -43.39
C VAL A 36 -44.75 -15.80 -44.19
N PRO A 37 -44.15 -14.90 -44.99
CA PRO A 37 -42.88 -15.19 -45.67
C PRO A 37 -41.74 -15.44 -44.67
N ILE A 38 -41.16 -16.64 -44.69
CA ILE A 38 -40.02 -17.04 -43.85
C ILE A 38 -38.90 -17.55 -44.75
N ALA A 39 -37.66 -17.12 -44.49
CA ALA A 39 -36.46 -17.65 -45.12
C ALA A 39 -35.40 -18.01 -44.09
N ILE A 40 -34.56 -18.97 -44.42
CA ILE A 40 -33.51 -19.50 -43.55
C ILE A 40 -32.16 -19.23 -44.19
N ALA A 41 -31.24 -18.68 -43.43
CA ALA A 41 -29.84 -18.55 -43.78
C ALA A 41 -29.00 -19.20 -42.68
N ALA A 42 -28.76 -20.51 -42.81
CA ALA A 42 -28.14 -21.27 -41.75
C ALA A 42 -27.23 -22.40 -42.25
N GLY A 43 -26.17 -22.65 -41.49
CA GLY A 43 -25.11 -23.60 -41.85
C GLY A 43 -24.25 -23.14 -43.02
N ILE A 44 -23.15 -23.86 -43.23
CA ILE A 44 -22.27 -23.71 -44.40
C ILE A 44 -22.25 -25.02 -45.21
N ASP A 45 -21.91 -24.93 -46.49
CA ASP A 45 -21.85 -26.10 -47.39
C ASP A 45 -20.57 -26.92 -47.18
N ASP A 46 -20.27 -27.25 -45.92
CA ASP A 46 -19.20 -28.15 -45.50
C ASP A 46 -19.81 -29.40 -44.83
N PRO A 47 -19.80 -30.57 -45.49
CA PRO A 47 -20.33 -31.81 -44.93
C PRO A 47 -19.61 -32.28 -43.66
N GLU A 48 -18.34 -31.91 -43.47
CA GLU A 48 -17.56 -32.29 -42.29
C GLU A 48 -17.78 -31.31 -41.12
N ASN A 49 -18.05 -30.03 -41.41
CA ASN A 49 -18.31 -28.99 -40.41
C ASN A 49 -19.53 -28.12 -40.80
N PRO A 50 -20.76 -28.65 -40.70
CA PRO A 50 -21.95 -27.98 -41.23
C PRO A 50 -22.39 -26.74 -40.42
N PHE A 51 -21.72 -26.44 -39.30
CA PHE A 51 -22.06 -25.30 -38.46
C PHE A 51 -21.36 -24.03 -38.94
N GLY A 52 -22.13 -22.99 -39.26
CA GLY A 52 -21.60 -21.71 -39.71
C GLY A 52 -22.68 -20.78 -40.25
N THR A 53 -22.30 -19.54 -40.56
CA THR A 53 -23.17 -18.57 -41.20
C THR A 53 -22.51 -18.06 -42.47
N ASP A 54 -23.24 -18.03 -43.59
CA ASP A 54 -22.75 -17.55 -44.88
C ASP A 54 -23.41 -16.21 -45.24
N VAL A 55 -22.60 -15.19 -45.52
CA VAL A 55 -23.04 -13.82 -45.82
C VAL A 55 -23.93 -13.76 -47.06
N ILE A 56 -23.61 -14.53 -48.10
CA ILE A 56 -24.38 -14.55 -49.36
C ILE A 56 -25.73 -15.22 -49.12
N LYS A 57 -25.77 -16.33 -48.37
CA LYS A 57 -27.04 -16.97 -47.99
C LYS A 57 -27.94 -16.05 -47.17
N VAL A 58 -27.37 -15.22 -46.30
CA VAL A 58 -28.15 -14.21 -45.53
C VAL A 58 -28.72 -13.14 -46.46
N GLN A 59 -27.93 -12.63 -47.41
CA GLN A 59 -28.40 -11.67 -48.40
C GLN A 59 -29.55 -12.25 -49.24
N GLU A 60 -29.36 -13.44 -49.81
CA GLU A 60 -30.37 -14.13 -50.62
C GLU A 60 -31.65 -14.40 -49.83
N ALA A 61 -31.53 -14.80 -48.57
CA ALA A 61 -32.68 -15.01 -47.68
C ALA A 61 -33.46 -13.70 -47.47
N ILE A 62 -32.78 -12.58 -47.21
CA ILE A 62 -33.43 -11.27 -47.07
C ILE A 62 -34.15 -10.87 -48.36
N GLU A 63 -33.51 -11.01 -49.51
CA GLU A 63 -34.11 -10.66 -50.80
C GLU A 63 -35.34 -11.52 -51.12
N SER A 64 -35.32 -12.80 -50.73
CA SER A 64 -36.41 -13.74 -51.00
C SER A 64 -37.73 -13.41 -50.28
N VAL A 65 -37.66 -12.76 -49.12
CA VAL A 65 -38.84 -12.37 -48.31
C VAL A 65 -39.09 -10.86 -48.28
N TYR A 66 -38.31 -10.08 -49.04
CA TYR A 66 -38.42 -8.64 -49.05
C TYR A 66 -39.76 -8.13 -49.60
N SER A 67 -40.37 -7.19 -48.89
CA SER A 67 -41.56 -6.45 -49.31
C SER A 67 -41.55 -5.02 -48.75
N ASP A 68 -42.49 -4.18 -49.17
CA ASP A 68 -42.65 -2.83 -48.62
C ASP A 68 -43.03 -2.82 -47.13
N ALA A 69 -43.53 -3.95 -46.60
CA ALA A 69 -43.78 -4.13 -45.17
C ALA A 69 -42.50 -4.33 -44.35
N GLY A 70 -41.38 -4.66 -45.02
CA GLY A 70 -40.05 -4.84 -44.44
C GLY A 70 -39.71 -6.27 -44.04
N VAL A 71 -38.48 -6.47 -43.58
CA VAL A 71 -37.91 -7.77 -43.19
C VAL A 71 -37.31 -7.68 -41.78
N LEU A 72 -37.66 -8.62 -40.91
CA LEU A 72 -37.04 -8.80 -39.59
C LEU A 72 -36.09 -9.99 -39.62
N VAL A 73 -34.83 -9.76 -39.26
CA VAL A 73 -33.78 -10.79 -39.18
C VAL A 73 -33.56 -11.19 -37.71
N LEU A 74 -33.68 -12.48 -37.42
CA LEU A 74 -33.49 -13.09 -36.09
C LEU A 74 -32.29 -14.03 -36.13
N MET A 75 -31.56 -14.09 -35.02
CA MET A 75 -30.17 -14.58 -35.02
C MET A 75 -29.87 -15.38 -33.75
N ASP A 76 -28.94 -16.34 -33.82
CA ASP A 76 -28.54 -17.14 -32.64
C ASP A 76 -27.33 -16.56 -31.87
N LEU A 77 -26.13 -16.63 -32.44
CA LEU A 77 -24.84 -16.39 -31.78
C LEU A 77 -24.08 -15.26 -32.46
N GLY A 78 -23.09 -14.70 -31.77
CA GLY A 78 -22.41 -13.45 -32.16
C GLY A 78 -21.83 -13.39 -33.58
N SER A 79 -21.35 -14.50 -34.15
CA SER A 79 -20.83 -14.55 -35.53
C SER A 79 -21.93 -14.45 -36.61
N ALA A 80 -23.18 -14.82 -36.29
CA ALA A 80 -24.30 -14.59 -37.19
C ALA A 80 -24.60 -13.09 -37.31
N VAL A 81 -24.40 -12.32 -36.23
CA VAL A 81 -24.57 -10.86 -36.17
C VAL A 81 -23.66 -10.18 -37.17
N MET A 82 -22.36 -10.46 -37.09
CA MET A 82 -21.37 -9.94 -38.04
C MET A 82 -21.69 -10.34 -39.49
N SER A 83 -22.08 -11.59 -39.72
CA SER A 83 -22.41 -12.08 -41.06
C SER A 83 -23.62 -11.38 -41.67
N THR A 84 -24.60 -11.03 -40.83
CA THR A 84 -25.80 -10.30 -41.27
C THR A 84 -25.52 -8.82 -41.49
N GLU A 85 -24.73 -8.18 -40.63
CA GLU A 85 -24.30 -6.79 -40.85
C GLU A 85 -23.53 -6.67 -42.18
N MET A 86 -22.62 -7.60 -42.47
CA MET A 86 -21.92 -7.67 -43.76
C MET A 86 -22.89 -7.93 -44.92
N ALA A 87 -23.91 -8.78 -44.75
CA ALA A 87 -24.90 -9.04 -45.80
C ALA A 87 -25.72 -7.80 -46.16
N LEU A 88 -25.99 -6.92 -45.19
CA LEU A 88 -26.70 -5.65 -45.44
C LEU A 88 -25.90 -4.69 -46.32
N GLU A 89 -24.56 -4.76 -46.33
CA GLU A 89 -23.71 -3.93 -47.20
C GLU A 89 -23.91 -4.24 -48.69
N PHE A 90 -24.40 -5.44 -49.02
CA PHE A 90 -24.70 -5.87 -50.39
C PHE A 90 -26.11 -5.48 -50.86
N LEU A 91 -26.97 -4.95 -49.99
CA LEU A 91 -28.33 -4.52 -50.33
C LEU A 91 -28.38 -3.07 -50.81
N SER A 92 -29.39 -2.73 -51.61
CA SER A 92 -29.60 -1.34 -52.02
C SER A 92 -29.97 -0.43 -50.84
N SER A 93 -29.67 0.87 -50.94
CA SER A 93 -29.94 1.87 -49.90
C SER A 93 -31.42 1.93 -49.49
N THR A 94 -32.33 1.61 -50.42
CA THR A 94 -33.77 1.50 -50.18
C THR A 94 -34.16 0.24 -49.43
N GLN A 95 -33.47 -0.88 -49.68
CA GLN A 95 -33.71 -2.15 -48.98
C GLN A 95 -33.26 -2.08 -47.52
N ILE A 96 -32.06 -1.54 -47.25
CA ILE A 96 -31.48 -1.43 -45.90
C ILE A 96 -32.44 -0.74 -44.92
N ASN A 97 -33.14 0.31 -45.36
CA ASN A 97 -34.07 1.05 -44.50
C ASN A 97 -35.24 0.20 -43.97
N ASN A 98 -35.64 -0.82 -44.75
CA ASN A 98 -36.78 -1.70 -44.46
C ASN A 98 -36.36 -3.06 -43.88
N VAL A 99 -35.07 -3.31 -43.71
CA VAL A 99 -34.56 -4.49 -43.00
C VAL A 99 -34.21 -4.10 -41.57
N LYS A 100 -34.62 -4.91 -40.59
CA LYS A 100 -34.33 -4.71 -39.17
C LYS A 100 -33.70 -5.96 -38.59
N ILE A 101 -32.62 -5.78 -37.84
CA ILE A 101 -31.96 -6.84 -37.08
C ILE A 101 -32.57 -6.87 -35.67
N SER A 102 -32.95 -8.06 -35.20
CA SER A 102 -33.57 -8.28 -33.89
C SER A 102 -32.56 -8.80 -32.88
N THR A 103 -32.70 -8.37 -31.62
CA THR A 103 -31.93 -8.88 -30.47
C THR A 103 -32.64 -10.02 -29.74
N ALA A 104 -33.81 -10.44 -30.23
CA ALA A 104 -34.62 -11.47 -29.60
C ALA A 104 -33.94 -12.84 -29.64
N PRO A 105 -34.14 -13.70 -28.61
CA PRO A 105 -33.76 -15.11 -28.69
C PRO A 105 -34.38 -15.78 -29.92
N LEU A 106 -33.58 -16.56 -30.67
CA LEU A 106 -33.96 -17.09 -31.98
C LEU A 106 -35.33 -17.80 -31.98
N VAL A 107 -35.60 -18.67 -31.01
CA VAL A 107 -36.81 -19.50 -30.98
C VAL A 107 -38.04 -18.68 -30.57
N GLU A 108 -38.01 -18.09 -29.37
CA GLU A 108 -39.14 -17.34 -28.81
C GLU A 108 -39.45 -16.08 -29.64
N GLY A 109 -38.40 -15.43 -30.15
CA GLY A 109 -38.49 -14.26 -31.03
C GLY A 109 -39.12 -14.60 -32.38
N ALA A 110 -38.76 -15.74 -33.00
CA ALA A 110 -39.32 -16.17 -34.28
C ALA A 110 -40.82 -16.45 -34.18
N ILE A 111 -41.25 -17.20 -33.17
CA ILE A 111 -42.67 -17.50 -32.95
C ILE A 111 -43.47 -16.21 -32.76
N SER A 112 -42.98 -15.31 -31.90
CA SER A 112 -43.65 -14.04 -31.60
C SER A 112 -43.73 -13.14 -32.83
N ALA A 113 -42.65 -13.04 -33.60
CA ALA A 113 -42.58 -12.23 -34.82
C ALA A 113 -43.56 -12.74 -35.89
N ILE A 114 -43.63 -14.06 -36.08
CA ILE A 114 -44.47 -14.70 -37.09
C ILE A 114 -45.95 -14.56 -36.72
N ILE A 115 -46.31 -14.74 -35.45
CA ILE A 115 -47.68 -14.48 -34.97
C ILE A 115 -48.08 -13.03 -35.25
N GLN A 116 -47.27 -12.05 -34.86
CA GLN A 116 -47.60 -10.63 -35.07
C GLN A 116 -47.66 -10.24 -36.55
N SER A 117 -46.72 -10.73 -37.36
CA SER A 117 -46.72 -10.50 -38.81
C SER A 117 -47.98 -11.12 -39.45
N SER A 118 -48.40 -12.30 -38.99
CA SER A 118 -49.62 -12.95 -39.48
C SER A 118 -50.89 -12.12 -39.21
N LEU A 119 -50.91 -11.39 -38.08
CA LEU A 119 -51.98 -10.46 -37.69
C LEU A 119 -51.93 -9.12 -38.43
N GLY A 120 -50.95 -8.90 -39.31
CA GLY A 120 -50.79 -7.67 -40.09
C GLY A 120 -50.14 -6.52 -39.32
N ALA A 121 -49.44 -6.82 -38.21
CA ALA A 121 -48.66 -5.82 -37.49
C ALA A 121 -47.53 -5.25 -38.38
N ASN A 122 -47.23 -3.97 -38.20
CA ASN A 122 -46.11 -3.34 -38.90
C ASN A 122 -44.75 -3.80 -38.32
N ILE A 123 -43.66 -3.56 -39.05
CA ILE A 123 -42.32 -4.03 -38.66
C ILE A 123 -41.87 -3.56 -37.27
N GLN A 124 -42.28 -2.37 -36.82
CA GLN A 124 -41.92 -1.88 -35.47
C GLN A 124 -42.63 -2.69 -34.39
N GLN A 125 -43.90 -3.04 -34.61
CA GLN A 125 -44.69 -3.87 -33.69
C GLN A 125 -44.18 -5.32 -33.66
N VAL A 126 -43.90 -5.89 -34.84
CA VAL A 126 -43.35 -7.25 -34.97
C VAL A 126 -41.99 -7.35 -34.24
N MET A 127 -41.11 -6.37 -34.40
CA MET A 127 -39.81 -6.32 -33.72
C MET A 127 -39.94 -6.13 -32.20
N ALA A 128 -40.86 -5.27 -31.75
CA ALA A 128 -41.08 -5.04 -30.32
C ALA A 128 -41.54 -6.31 -29.60
N GLU A 129 -42.50 -7.02 -30.18
CA GLU A 129 -43.01 -8.27 -29.61
C GLU A 129 -41.93 -9.36 -29.62
N ALA A 130 -41.18 -9.50 -30.72
CA ALA A 130 -40.08 -10.44 -30.80
C ALA A 130 -39.04 -10.20 -29.69
N ASN A 131 -38.62 -8.96 -29.48
CA ASN A 131 -37.65 -8.59 -28.44
C ASN A 131 -38.20 -8.82 -27.02
N ALA A 132 -39.51 -8.70 -26.81
CA ALA A 132 -40.17 -8.95 -25.53
C ALA A 132 -40.39 -10.43 -25.23
N ALA A 133 -40.18 -11.34 -26.19
CA ALA A 133 -40.50 -12.76 -26.05
C ALA A 133 -39.77 -13.44 -24.87
N LEU A 134 -38.57 -12.97 -24.51
CA LEU A 134 -37.83 -13.47 -23.34
C LEU A 134 -38.50 -13.08 -22.00
N THR A 135 -39.16 -11.93 -21.94
CA THR A 135 -39.81 -11.41 -20.72
C THR A 135 -40.94 -12.32 -20.27
N VAL A 136 -41.69 -12.92 -21.21
CA VAL A 136 -42.74 -13.90 -20.90
C VAL A 136 -42.14 -15.11 -20.19
N LYS A 137 -41.03 -15.64 -20.71
CA LYS A 137 -40.33 -16.78 -20.11
C LYS A 137 -39.77 -16.45 -18.72
N LYS A 138 -39.23 -15.24 -18.53
CA LYS A 138 -38.78 -14.73 -17.21
C LYS A 138 -39.93 -14.65 -16.20
N SER A 139 -41.09 -14.14 -16.62
CA SER A 139 -42.26 -14.02 -15.74
C SER A 139 -42.83 -15.37 -15.30
N GLN A 140 -42.75 -16.40 -16.17
CA GLN A 140 -43.24 -17.75 -15.86
C GLN A 140 -42.36 -18.51 -14.87
N ILE A 141 -41.09 -18.13 -14.72
CA ILE A 141 -40.13 -18.76 -13.79
C ILE A 141 -39.89 -17.91 -12.53
N ASN A 142 -40.77 -16.93 -12.22
CA ASN A 142 -40.67 -16.04 -11.06
C ASN A 142 -39.28 -15.40 -10.90
N LEU A 143 -38.63 -15.11 -12.02
CA LEU A 143 -37.50 -14.18 -12.05
C LEU A 143 -38.10 -12.78 -12.14
N ASP A 144 -38.49 -12.21 -10.99
CA ASP A 144 -38.67 -10.77 -10.89
C ASP A 144 -37.37 -10.11 -11.35
N GLU A 145 -37.46 -9.21 -12.34
CA GLU A 145 -36.28 -8.62 -12.97
C GLU A 145 -35.45 -7.85 -11.93
N ILE A 146 -34.29 -8.41 -11.57
CA ILE A 146 -33.21 -7.66 -10.93
C ILE A 146 -32.74 -6.62 -11.98
N PRO A 147 -32.87 -5.31 -11.74
CA PRO A 147 -32.68 -4.31 -12.78
C PRO A 147 -31.24 -4.32 -13.29
N PHE A 148 -31.07 -4.51 -14.60
CA PHE A 148 -29.86 -4.21 -15.33
C PHE A 148 -30.16 -2.98 -16.20
N ASP A 149 -29.43 -1.89 -15.96
CA ASP A 149 -29.67 -0.60 -16.62
C ASP A 149 -29.14 -0.56 -18.06
N LYS A 150 -30.03 -0.33 -19.03
CA LYS A 150 -29.78 0.47 -20.24
C LYS A 150 -31.06 1.20 -20.66
N THR A 151 -31.21 2.43 -20.20
CA THR A 151 -32.19 3.44 -20.64
C THR A 151 -32.26 3.60 -22.18
N THR A 152 -33.47 3.67 -22.73
CA THR A 152 -33.71 4.36 -24.02
C THR A 152 -34.77 5.45 -23.85
N ILE A 153 -34.48 6.59 -24.49
CA ILE A 153 -35.27 7.83 -24.51
C ILE A 153 -36.67 7.59 -25.10
N ALA A 154 -37.66 7.93 -24.27
CA ALA A 154 -38.94 8.60 -24.54
C ALA A 154 -39.65 8.42 -25.89
N ASN A 155 -40.87 7.86 -25.85
CA ASN A 155 -42.08 8.70 -25.70
C ASN A 155 -43.35 7.85 -25.64
N ASN A 156 -44.00 7.78 -24.47
CA ASN A 156 -45.41 8.13 -24.37
C ASN A 156 -45.77 8.57 -22.94
N LYS A 157 -46.58 9.63 -22.88
CA LYS A 157 -46.72 10.59 -21.78
C LYS A 157 -47.60 10.12 -20.61
N LYS A 158 -47.22 10.64 -19.42
CA LYS A 158 -47.94 10.77 -18.12
C LYS A 158 -47.92 9.49 -17.28
N ILE A 159 -47.31 9.46 -16.08
CA ILE A 159 -47.54 10.32 -14.90
C ILE A 159 -46.20 10.65 -14.19
N GLU A 160 -46.03 11.89 -13.74
CA GLU A 160 -44.80 12.50 -13.19
C GLU A 160 -44.41 11.97 -11.80
N GLN A 161 -43.19 11.45 -11.66
CA GLN A 161 -42.32 11.56 -10.47
C GLN A 161 -40.85 11.36 -10.91
N GLU A 162 -40.04 12.42 -10.84
CA GLU A 162 -38.65 12.48 -11.35
C GLU A 162 -37.66 11.64 -10.53
N THR A 163 -37.10 10.57 -11.09
CA THR A 163 -35.92 9.87 -10.51
C THR A 163 -34.63 10.54 -11.01
N LYS A 164 -33.82 11.08 -10.10
CA LYS A 164 -32.56 11.78 -10.43
C LYS A 164 -31.45 10.78 -10.83
N CYS A 165 -30.95 10.89 -12.07
CA CYS A 165 -29.78 10.17 -12.58
C CYS A 165 -28.69 11.18 -12.98
N LYS A 166 -27.43 10.91 -12.62
CA LYS A 166 -26.30 11.81 -12.86
C LYS A 166 -25.05 11.06 -13.29
N GLU A 167 -24.47 11.49 -14.41
CA GLU A 167 -23.22 10.97 -14.96
C GLU A 167 -22.14 12.05 -14.95
N VAL A 168 -20.91 11.68 -14.54
CA VAL A 168 -19.72 12.54 -14.63
C VAL A 168 -18.53 11.75 -15.15
N LYS A 169 -17.76 12.35 -16.06
CA LYS A 169 -16.51 11.80 -16.60
C LYS A 169 -15.31 12.47 -15.95
N ILE A 170 -14.33 11.68 -15.52
CA ILE A 170 -13.13 12.17 -14.84
C ILE A 170 -11.91 11.38 -15.30
N THR A 171 -10.79 12.08 -15.53
CA THR A 171 -9.49 11.46 -15.79
C THR A 171 -8.78 11.15 -14.47
N VAL A 172 -8.31 9.91 -14.30
CA VAL A 172 -7.56 9.49 -13.11
C VAL A 172 -6.12 10.00 -13.18
N LYS A 173 -5.68 10.71 -12.14
CA LYS A 173 -4.34 11.32 -12.07
C LYS A 173 -3.34 10.55 -11.20
N ASN A 174 -3.80 9.61 -10.38
CA ASN A 174 -2.98 8.78 -9.49
C ASN A 174 -1.93 7.97 -10.28
N GLN A 175 -0.66 8.00 -9.87
CA GLN A 175 0.46 7.33 -10.55
C GLN A 175 0.25 5.80 -10.67
N LEU A 176 -0.24 5.17 -9.60
CA LEU A 176 -0.55 3.74 -9.58
C LEU A 176 -2.01 3.44 -10.00
N GLY A 177 -2.76 4.46 -10.45
CA GLY A 177 -4.17 4.31 -10.78
C GLY A 177 -5.08 4.07 -9.56
N ILE A 178 -6.25 3.45 -9.76
CA ILE A 178 -7.18 3.11 -8.66
C ILE A 178 -6.80 1.73 -8.11
N HIS A 179 -5.80 1.68 -7.24
CA HIS A 179 -5.40 0.47 -6.53
C HIS A 179 -6.15 0.31 -5.19
N ALA A 180 -5.70 -0.59 -4.31
CA ALA A 180 -6.43 -1.00 -3.11
C ALA A 180 -6.85 0.15 -2.17
N ARG A 181 -5.99 1.14 -1.89
CA ARG A 181 -6.30 2.26 -1.00
C ARG A 181 -7.27 3.29 -1.63
N PRO A 182 -7.08 3.75 -2.88
CA PRO A 182 -8.06 4.55 -3.61
C PRO A 182 -9.40 3.86 -3.76
N ALA A 183 -9.38 2.56 -4.08
CA ALA A 183 -10.57 1.73 -4.19
C ALA A 183 -11.30 1.64 -2.84
N ALA A 184 -10.58 1.39 -1.74
CA ALA A 184 -11.15 1.34 -0.40
C ALA A 184 -11.84 2.65 -0.01
N LYS A 185 -11.21 3.80 -0.27
CA LYS A 185 -11.83 5.12 0.00
C LYS A 185 -13.04 5.38 -0.89
N LEU A 186 -12.96 5.01 -2.17
CA LEU A 186 -14.08 5.16 -3.10
C LEU A 186 -15.27 4.31 -2.68
N VAL A 187 -15.03 3.05 -2.32
CA VAL A 187 -16.05 2.09 -1.87
C VAL A 187 -16.64 2.54 -0.53
N SER A 188 -15.81 2.99 0.41
CA SER A 188 -16.27 3.52 1.70
C SER A 188 -17.20 4.72 1.52
N ILE A 189 -16.87 5.66 0.64
CA ILE A 189 -17.77 6.78 0.29
C ILE A 189 -19.02 6.25 -0.43
N ALA A 190 -18.88 5.34 -1.39
CA ALA A 190 -20.03 4.80 -2.14
C ALA A 190 -21.03 4.07 -1.22
N ASN A 191 -20.55 3.37 -0.19
CA ASN A 191 -21.38 2.66 0.78
C ASN A 191 -22.15 3.59 1.74
N GLN A 192 -21.83 4.88 1.82
CA GLN A 192 -22.58 5.87 2.61
C GLN A 192 -23.91 6.28 1.95
N PHE A 193 -24.09 5.97 0.67
CA PHE A 193 -25.23 6.41 -0.13
C PHE A 193 -26.17 5.25 -0.47
N GLN A 194 -27.47 5.56 -0.55
CA GLN A 194 -28.51 4.61 -0.96
C GLN A 194 -28.57 4.47 -2.48
N SER A 195 -28.10 5.48 -3.23
CA SER A 195 -28.00 5.43 -4.69
C SER A 195 -27.17 4.23 -5.17
N GLU A 196 -27.56 3.72 -6.32
CA GLU A 196 -26.71 2.82 -7.11
C GLU A 196 -25.60 3.66 -7.74
N ILE A 197 -24.35 3.23 -7.60
CA ILE A 197 -23.17 3.96 -8.09
C ILE A 197 -22.34 3.00 -8.94
N GLN A 198 -22.21 3.31 -10.22
CA GLN A 198 -21.47 2.52 -11.20
C GLN A 198 -20.25 3.27 -11.70
N LEU A 199 -19.18 2.52 -11.99
CA LEU A 199 -17.94 3.00 -12.58
C LEU A 199 -17.69 2.31 -13.93
N GLN A 200 -17.11 3.02 -14.88
CA GLN A 200 -16.70 2.43 -16.16
C GLN A 200 -15.35 3.02 -16.58
N ASN A 201 -14.42 2.18 -17.04
CA ASN A 201 -13.20 2.64 -17.68
C ASN A 201 -13.47 2.86 -19.17
N LEU A 202 -13.61 4.13 -19.56
CA LEU A 202 -13.91 4.53 -20.93
C LEU A 202 -12.71 4.28 -21.85
N THR A 203 -11.49 4.42 -21.35
CA THR A 203 -10.25 4.22 -22.12
C THR A 203 -10.07 2.76 -22.57
N LYS A 204 -10.46 1.80 -21.73
CA LYS A 204 -10.42 0.36 -22.06
C LYS A 204 -11.74 -0.20 -22.60
N ASN A 205 -12.74 0.66 -22.78
CA ASN A 205 -14.13 0.28 -23.10
C ASN A 205 -14.64 -0.89 -22.22
N SER A 206 -14.40 -0.79 -20.91
CA SER A 206 -14.80 -1.84 -19.97
C SER A 206 -16.32 -1.87 -19.81
N HIS A 207 -16.84 -2.96 -19.26
CA HIS A 207 -18.20 -2.97 -18.74
C HIS A 207 -18.31 -2.02 -17.52
N LYS A 208 -19.54 -1.61 -17.21
CA LYS A 208 -19.85 -0.87 -15.98
C LYS A 208 -19.74 -1.82 -14.80
N ILE A 209 -19.14 -1.36 -13.71
CA ILE A 209 -18.94 -2.11 -12.49
C ILE A 209 -19.57 -1.42 -11.29
N ASN A 210 -19.91 -2.19 -10.26
CA ASN A 210 -20.46 -1.68 -9.02
C ASN A 210 -19.37 -0.99 -8.18
N SER A 211 -19.55 0.30 -7.90
CA SER A 211 -18.59 1.12 -7.15
C SER A 211 -18.57 0.81 -5.64
N LYS A 212 -19.54 0.02 -5.15
CA LYS A 212 -19.59 -0.51 -3.79
C LYS A 212 -18.82 -1.83 -3.63
N SER A 213 -18.34 -2.41 -4.74
CA SER A 213 -17.50 -3.62 -4.71
C SER A 213 -16.04 -3.25 -4.89
N ILE A 214 -15.24 -3.44 -3.84
CA ILE A 214 -13.80 -3.19 -3.88
C ILE A 214 -13.10 -4.08 -4.92
N ASN A 215 -13.56 -5.33 -5.08
CA ASN A 215 -12.97 -6.25 -6.04
C ASN A 215 -13.28 -5.86 -7.48
N GLN A 216 -14.51 -5.43 -7.78
CA GLN A 216 -14.84 -4.95 -9.12
C GLN A 216 -14.14 -3.63 -9.46
N VAL A 217 -13.96 -2.73 -8.48
CA VAL A 217 -13.23 -1.47 -8.68
C VAL A 217 -11.75 -1.73 -8.96
N ILE A 218 -11.10 -2.65 -8.24
CA ILE A 218 -9.68 -2.99 -8.45
C ILE A 218 -9.48 -3.74 -9.77
N THR A 219 -10.36 -4.69 -10.11
CA THR A 219 -10.25 -5.49 -11.34
C THR A 219 -10.56 -4.67 -12.61
N LEU A 220 -11.18 -3.49 -12.47
CA LEU A 220 -11.30 -2.50 -13.55
C LEU A 220 -9.92 -2.01 -14.07
N ALA A 221 -8.85 -2.24 -13.29
CA ALA A 221 -7.45 -2.01 -13.66
C ALA A 221 -7.23 -0.60 -14.23
N VAL A 222 -7.81 0.40 -13.56
CA VAL A 222 -7.71 1.81 -13.93
C VAL A 222 -6.31 2.30 -13.62
N LYS A 223 -5.58 2.75 -14.64
CA LYS A 223 -4.21 3.29 -14.55
C LYS A 223 -4.22 4.81 -14.64
N GLN A 224 -3.08 5.44 -14.37
CA GLN A 224 -2.90 6.88 -14.59
C GLN A 224 -3.27 7.27 -16.03
N GLY A 225 -4.02 8.36 -16.18
CA GLY A 225 -4.44 8.89 -17.48
C GLY A 225 -5.67 8.21 -18.08
N HIS A 226 -6.20 7.14 -17.47
CA HIS A 226 -7.48 6.56 -17.92
C HIS A 226 -8.65 7.49 -17.58
N GLU A 227 -9.62 7.57 -18.49
CA GLU A 227 -10.90 8.22 -18.28
C GLU A 227 -11.92 7.24 -17.70
N ILE A 228 -12.58 7.66 -16.63
CA ILE A 228 -13.64 6.90 -15.98
C ILE A 228 -14.97 7.67 -16.01
N ALA A 229 -16.07 6.95 -16.21
CA ALA A 229 -17.43 7.46 -16.01
C ALA A 229 -17.95 7.00 -14.65
N ILE A 230 -18.52 7.94 -13.88
CA ILE A 230 -19.22 7.68 -12.62
C ILE A 230 -20.69 7.98 -12.87
N ILE A 231 -21.54 6.98 -12.64
CA ILE A 231 -22.97 7.05 -12.90
C ILE A 231 -23.66 6.75 -11.58
N ALA A 232 -24.48 7.69 -11.08
CA ALA A 232 -25.28 7.48 -9.88
C ALA A 232 -26.77 7.66 -10.16
N THR A 233 -27.58 6.74 -9.63
CA THR A 233 -29.04 6.72 -9.80
C THR A 233 -29.70 6.57 -8.43
N GLY A 234 -30.53 7.55 -8.06
CA GLY A 234 -31.23 7.55 -6.77
C GLY A 234 -31.43 8.94 -6.16
N ASN A 235 -32.08 8.99 -5.00
CA ASN A 235 -32.47 10.25 -4.34
C ASN A 235 -31.28 11.09 -3.86
N ASP A 236 -30.15 10.45 -3.55
CA ASP A 236 -28.90 11.06 -3.11
C ASP A 236 -27.79 11.06 -4.19
N ALA A 237 -28.14 10.78 -5.46
CA ALA A 237 -27.21 10.67 -6.57
C ALA A 237 -26.37 11.94 -6.79
N ASP A 238 -26.98 13.12 -6.59
CA ASP A 238 -26.30 14.41 -6.69
C ASP A 238 -25.16 14.57 -5.67
N LEU A 239 -25.40 14.13 -4.43
CA LEU A 239 -24.43 14.19 -3.33
C LEU A 239 -23.36 13.13 -3.49
N ALA A 240 -23.74 11.91 -3.88
CA ALA A 240 -22.82 10.80 -4.12
C ALA A 240 -21.78 11.15 -5.19
N VAL A 241 -22.22 11.64 -6.35
CA VAL A 241 -21.32 12.04 -7.45
C VAL A 241 -20.44 13.23 -7.03
N LYS A 242 -20.98 14.19 -6.27
CA LYS A 242 -20.20 15.33 -5.78
C LYS A 242 -19.07 14.88 -4.85
N LYS A 243 -19.37 14.01 -3.88
CA LYS A 243 -18.38 13.49 -2.92
C LYS A 243 -17.32 12.61 -3.59
N ILE A 244 -17.70 11.74 -4.52
CA ILE A 244 -16.74 10.92 -5.28
C ILE A 244 -15.89 11.80 -6.20
N LYS A 245 -16.47 12.85 -6.80
CA LYS A 245 -15.71 13.83 -7.59
C LYS A 245 -14.71 14.61 -6.73
N GLU A 246 -15.09 15.04 -5.52
CA GLU A 246 -14.18 15.66 -4.55
C GLU A 246 -13.05 14.69 -4.16
N LEU A 247 -13.36 13.42 -3.93
CA LEU A 247 -12.36 12.39 -3.62
C LEU A 247 -11.36 12.22 -4.76
N ILE A 248 -11.82 12.09 -6.01
CA ILE A 248 -10.94 11.91 -7.17
C ILE A 248 -10.15 13.19 -7.48
N ALA A 249 -10.76 14.36 -7.32
CA ALA A 249 -10.08 15.66 -7.47
C ALA A 249 -8.96 15.84 -6.44
N ASN A 250 -9.13 15.29 -5.24
CA ASN A 250 -8.12 15.23 -4.19
C ASN A 250 -7.17 14.02 -4.31
N ASN A 251 -7.09 13.37 -5.49
CA ASN A 251 -6.29 12.16 -5.74
C ASN A 251 -6.53 11.02 -4.74
N PHE A 252 -7.76 10.84 -4.27
CA PHE A 252 -8.11 9.87 -3.22
C PHE A 252 -7.32 10.10 -1.91
N GLY A 253 -6.80 11.30 -1.69
CA GLY A 253 -5.93 11.63 -0.56
C GLY A 253 -4.59 10.88 -0.59
N GLU A 254 -4.09 10.50 -1.77
CA GLU A 254 -2.77 9.91 -1.95
C GLU A 254 -1.70 10.98 -2.20
N THR A 255 -0.60 10.90 -1.46
CA THR A 255 0.70 11.44 -1.86
C THR A 255 1.43 10.41 -2.72
N GLU A 256 2.17 10.88 -3.73
CA GLU A 256 2.84 10.03 -4.73
C GLU A 256 3.65 8.90 -4.08
N VAL A 257 3.22 7.66 -4.29
CA VAL A 257 3.99 6.48 -3.89
C VAL A 257 4.95 6.14 -5.02
N ILE A 258 6.23 6.50 -4.86
CA ILE A 258 7.30 6.06 -5.75
C ILE A 258 7.53 4.57 -5.50
N VAL A 259 6.89 3.71 -6.29
CA VAL A 259 7.22 2.28 -6.32
C VAL A 259 8.50 2.09 -7.14
N LYS A 260 9.66 2.09 -6.47
CA LYS A 260 10.89 1.53 -7.06
C LYS A 260 10.63 0.02 -7.29
N LYS A 261 10.64 -0.43 -8.54
CA LYS A 261 10.72 -1.86 -8.89
C LYS A 261 11.98 -2.43 -8.24
N THR A 262 11.82 -3.23 -7.19
CA THR A 262 12.91 -3.98 -6.57
C THR A 262 13.35 -5.10 -7.52
N PRO A 263 14.62 -5.17 -7.94
CA PRO A 263 15.13 -6.38 -8.55
C PRO A 263 15.22 -7.46 -7.48
N THR A 264 14.69 -8.64 -7.78
CA THR A 264 14.90 -9.86 -7.01
C THR A 264 16.37 -10.24 -7.14
N THR A 265 17.19 -9.92 -6.14
CA THR A 265 18.57 -10.40 -6.10
C THR A 265 18.55 -11.87 -5.65
N LEU A 266 18.59 -12.79 -6.60
CA LEU A 266 18.91 -14.19 -6.34
C LEU A 266 20.40 -14.27 -5.99
N THR A 267 20.73 -14.31 -4.69
CA THR A 267 22.09 -14.67 -4.25
C THR A 267 22.22 -16.18 -4.13
N THR A 268 23.15 -16.74 -4.90
CA THR A 268 23.62 -18.13 -4.79
C THR A 268 24.29 -18.39 -3.43
N PRO A 269 24.30 -19.65 -2.94
CA PRO A 269 24.83 -19.98 -1.62
C PRO A 269 26.35 -19.76 -1.59
N ASN A 270 26.82 -18.92 -0.67
CA ASN A 270 28.22 -18.96 -0.26
C ASN A 270 28.44 -20.15 0.69
N ALA A 271 29.65 -20.71 0.66
CA ALA A 271 30.07 -21.93 1.35
C ALA A 271 30.13 -21.86 2.90
N ASN A 272 29.40 -20.94 3.53
CA ASN A 272 29.27 -20.81 4.98
C ASN A 272 27.77 -20.83 5.31
N ASN A 273 27.32 -21.62 6.30
CA ASN A 273 25.93 -21.76 6.80
C ASN A 273 25.24 -20.41 7.17
N LYS A 274 25.00 -19.56 6.18
CA LYS A 274 24.58 -18.17 6.32
C LYS A 274 23.70 -17.81 5.14
N LEU A 275 22.53 -17.26 5.47
CA LEU A 275 21.59 -16.68 4.52
C LEU A 275 21.62 -15.15 4.66
N MET A 276 21.26 -14.45 3.59
CA MET A 276 21.16 -13.00 3.56
C MET A 276 19.73 -12.62 3.18
N GLY A 277 19.17 -11.67 3.90
CA GLY A 277 17.94 -10.99 3.54
C GLY A 277 18.11 -9.48 3.63
N THR A 278 16.98 -8.78 3.56
CA THR A 278 16.93 -7.33 3.74
C THR A 278 16.61 -7.03 5.22
N PRO A 279 17.41 -6.19 5.91
CA PRO A 279 17.13 -5.80 7.28
C PRO A 279 15.81 -5.02 7.36
N ALA A 280 14.93 -5.36 8.31
CA ALA A 280 13.60 -4.78 8.44
C ALA A 280 13.29 -4.21 9.82
N SER A 281 13.75 -4.86 10.88
CA SER A 281 13.64 -4.37 12.27
C SER A 281 14.94 -4.68 13.00
N PRO A 282 15.60 -3.69 13.64
CA PRO A 282 16.95 -3.84 14.18
C PRO A 282 17.00 -4.77 15.39
N GLY A 283 18.22 -5.22 15.72
CA GLY A 283 18.51 -6.06 16.87
C GLY A 283 18.91 -7.49 16.49
N VAL A 284 19.32 -8.26 17.50
CA VAL A 284 19.90 -9.59 17.30
C VAL A 284 19.14 -10.62 18.12
N ALA A 285 18.75 -11.72 17.48
CA ALA A 285 17.94 -12.76 18.11
C ALA A 285 18.43 -14.16 17.75
N PHE A 286 18.31 -15.08 18.72
CA PHE A 286 18.67 -16.48 18.55
C PHE A 286 17.63 -17.38 19.19
N GLY A 287 17.35 -18.48 18.53
CA GLY A 287 16.37 -19.44 19.01
C GLY A 287 16.26 -20.63 18.07
N LYS A 288 15.45 -21.59 18.47
CA LYS A 288 15.01 -22.63 17.54
C LYS A 288 14.05 -22.03 16.53
N ILE A 289 14.08 -22.55 15.32
CA ILE A 289 13.11 -22.18 14.30
C ILE A 289 11.70 -22.54 14.79
N VAL A 290 10.74 -21.67 14.54
CA VAL A 290 9.33 -22.01 14.69
C VAL A 290 8.68 -21.69 13.37
N HIS A 291 8.41 -22.72 12.59
CA HIS A 291 7.72 -22.56 11.33
C HIS A 291 6.29 -22.16 11.59
N TYR A 292 5.92 -21.00 11.06
CA TYR A 292 4.53 -20.66 10.89
C TYR A 292 4.14 -20.91 9.44
N GLN A 293 3.33 -21.93 9.28
CA GLN A 293 2.62 -22.20 8.04
C GLN A 293 1.14 -21.99 8.33
N SER A 294 0.51 -21.06 7.62
CA SER A 294 -0.94 -20.92 7.66
C SER A 294 -1.54 -22.20 7.08
N ILE A 295 -1.95 -23.12 7.94
CA ILE A 295 -2.72 -24.29 7.55
C ILE A 295 -4.13 -23.77 7.27
N ILE A 296 -4.52 -23.78 6.00
CA ILE A 296 -5.94 -23.64 5.65
C ILE A 296 -6.55 -25.00 6.02
N PRO A 297 -7.51 -25.07 6.95
CA PRO A 297 -8.07 -26.34 7.39
C PRO A 297 -8.64 -27.09 6.19
N GLU A 298 -8.43 -28.42 6.15
CA GLU A 298 -9.14 -29.28 5.21
C GLU A 298 -10.60 -29.33 5.65
N ILE A 299 -11.43 -28.63 4.88
CA ILE A 299 -12.87 -28.59 5.11
C ILE A 299 -13.49 -29.67 4.24
N GLU A 300 -14.27 -30.55 4.86
CA GLU A 300 -15.08 -31.52 4.13
C GLU A 300 -16.28 -30.82 3.51
N ASP A 301 -16.52 -31.11 2.24
CA ASP A 301 -17.68 -30.63 1.52
C ASP A 301 -18.87 -31.54 1.79
N TYR A 302 -20.05 -30.95 1.90
CA TYR A 302 -21.29 -31.69 2.02
C TYR A 302 -22.41 -30.98 1.26
N PRO A 303 -23.34 -31.73 0.66
CA PRO A 303 -24.47 -31.15 -0.04
C PRO A 303 -25.40 -30.41 0.92
N VAL A 304 -25.80 -29.21 0.54
CA VAL A 304 -26.69 -28.37 1.34
C VAL A 304 -28.16 -28.70 1.08
N ASP A 305 -28.86 -29.10 2.14
CA ASP A 305 -30.31 -29.31 2.13
C ASP A 305 -31.09 -28.02 2.46
N ASN A 306 -30.55 -27.17 3.35
CA ASN A 306 -31.15 -25.90 3.74
C ASN A 306 -30.20 -24.72 3.48
N ILE A 307 -30.43 -24.04 2.37
CA ILE A 307 -29.67 -22.88 1.91
C ILE A 307 -29.69 -21.75 2.94
N GLU A 308 -30.82 -21.48 3.57
CA GLU A 308 -30.96 -20.36 4.51
C GLU A 308 -30.11 -20.57 5.76
N VAL A 309 -30.00 -21.81 6.24
CA VAL A 309 -29.18 -22.15 7.41
C VAL A 309 -27.69 -21.95 7.11
N GLU A 310 -27.21 -22.41 5.96
CA GLU A 310 -25.82 -22.22 5.54
C GLU A 310 -25.48 -20.75 5.30
N TRP A 311 -26.42 -20.00 4.71
CA TRP A 311 -26.26 -18.55 4.54
C TRP A 311 -26.19 -17.81 5.88
N GLN A 312 -27.06 -18.16 6.83
CA GLN A 312 -27.00 -17.60 8.19
C GLN A 312 -25.69 -17.97 8.90
N TYR A 313 -25.21 -19.21 8.73
CA TYR A 313 -23.95 -19.64 9.31
C TYR A 313 -22.77 -18.83 8.77
N LEU A 314 -22.72 -18.60 7.44
CA LEU A 314 -21.74 -17.71 6.83
C LEU A 314 -21.80 -16.29 7.41
N GLN A 315 -22.99 -15.70 7.52
CA GLN A 315 -23.16 -14.34 8.04
C GLN A 315 -22.66 -14.20 9.49
N LEU A 316 -22.91 -15.20 10.35
CA LEU A 316 -22.40 -15.23 11.72
C LEU A 316 -20.86 -15.34 11.77
N THR A 317 -20.29 -16.18 10.91
CA THR A 317 -18.84 -16.35 10.79
C THR A 317 -18.16 -15.06 10.30
N LEU A 318 -18.73 -14.40 9.29
CA LEU A 318 -18.26 -13.12 8.78
C LEU A 318 -18.36 -12.01 9.84
N ALA A 319 -19.47 -11.94 10.57
CA ALA A 319 -19.63 -10.98 11.67
C ALA A 319 -18.56 -11.17 12.76
N THR A 320 -18.22 -12.42 13.06
CA THR A 320 -17.14 -12.75 14.01
C THR A 320 -15.78 -12.29 13.49
N ALA A 321 -15.44 -12.62 12.23
CA ALA A 321 -14.20 -12.18 11.58
C ALA A 321 -14.05 -10.65 11.58
N LYS A 322 -15.12 -9.93 11.25
CA LYS A 322 -15.15 -8.44 11.27
C LYS A 322 -14.90 -7.89 12.66
N LYS A 323 -15.57 -8.43 13.68
CA LYS A 323 -15.41 -7.97 15.07
C LYS A 323 -13.96 -8.15 15.54
N GLU A 324 -13.31 -9.25 15.17
CA GLU A 324 -11.91 -9.47 15.48
C GLU A 324 -11.01 -8.42 14.81
N ILE A 325 -11.14 -8.23 13.49
CA ILE A 325 -10.34 -7.25 12.73
C ILE A 325 -10.57 -5.83 13.27
N GLN A 326 -11.80 -5.47 13.63
CA GLN A 326 -12.11 -4.18 14.22
C GLN A 326 -11.47 -3.98 15.60
N GLY A 327 -11.51 -4.98 16.48
CA GLY A 327 -10.85 -4.89 17.80
C GLY A 327 -9.33 -4.68 17.70
N ILE A 328 -8.72 -5.13 16.61
CA ILE A 328 -7.32 -4.88 16.30
C ILE A 328 -7.10 -3.45 15.84
N VAL A 329 -7.92 -2.98 14.91
CA VAL A 329 -7.90 -1.58 14.45
C VAL A 329 -7.93 -0.63 15.63
N ASP A 330 -8.81 -0.89 16.61
CA ASP A 330 -8.99 -0.04 17.78
C ASP A 330 -7.79 -0.08 18.75
N SER A 331 -6.94 -1.12 18.66
CA SER A 331 -5.77 -1.30 19.52
C SER A 331 -4.47 -0.70 18.98
N LEU A 332 -4.46 -0.26 17.72
CA LEU A 332 -3.27 0.28 17.06
C LEU A 332 -3.23 1.82 17.14
N PRO A 333 -2.13 2.42 17.60
CA PRO A 333 -2.03 3.88 17.79
C PRO A 333 -1.87 4.70 16.50
N ASN A 334 -1.64 4.06 15.33
CA ASN A 334 -1.33 4.72 14.06
C ASN A 334 -2.40 4.54 12.98
N GLU A 335 -2.88 5.64 12.38
CA GLU A 335 -3.89 5.64 11.30
C GLU A 335 -3.46 4.89 10.02
N SER A 336 -2.15 4.84 9.72
CA SER A 336 -1.64 4.20 8.49
C SER A 336 -1.74 2.67 8.49
N THR A 337 -1.65 2.04 9.66
CA THR A 337 -1.87 0.59 9.84
C THR A 337 -3.36 0.25 9.80
N THR A 338 -4.20 1.22 10.20
CA THR A 338 -5.66 1.11 10.19
C THR A 338 -6.24 1.01 8.78
N ASP A 339 -5.69 1.74 7.80
CA ASP A 339 -6.14 1.71 6.40
C ASP A 339 -6.15 0.31 5.77
N ILE A 340 -5.17 -0.55 6.11
CA ILE A 340 -5.06 -1.91 5.55
C ILE A 340 -6.13 -2.81 6.15
N LEU A 341 -6.27 -2.77 7.47
CA LEU A 341 -7.28 -3.56 8.15
C LEU A 341 -8.70 -3.09 7.75
N GLN A 342 -8.89 -1.80 7.50
CA GLN A 342 -10.11 -1.28 6.88
C GLN A 342 -10.32 -1.83 5.47
N THR A 343 -9.26 -1.94 4.66
CA THR A 343 -9.34 -2.59 3.34
C THR A 343 -9.72 -4.07 3.46
N GLN A 344 -9.20 -4.78 4.48
CA GLN A 344 -9.58 -6.17 4.77
C GLN A 344 -11.05 -6.30 5.20
N LEU A 345 -11.57 -5.36 5.98
CA LEU A 345 -13.00 -5.30 6.31
C LEU A 345 -13.86 -5.13 5.06
N LEU A 346 -13.44 -4.28 4.12
CA LEU A 346 -14.14 -4.10 2.84
C LEU A 346 -14.12 -5.36 1.98
N TYR A 347 -13.08 -6.19 2.01
CA TYR A 347 -13.08 -7.49 1.32
C TYR A 347 -14.13 -8.45 1.89
N LEU A 348 -14.33 -8.46 3.22
CA LEU A 348 -15.38 -9.29 3.86
C LEU A 348 -16.80 -8.80 3.55
N GLU A 349 -16.93 -7.53 3.16
CA GLU A 349 -18.20 -6.87 2.83
C GLU A 349 -18.48 -6.80 1.34
N ASP A 350 -17.54 -7.26 0.52
CA ASP A 350 -17.59 -7.09 -0.92
C ASP A 350 -18.81 -7.81 -1.51
N PRO A 351 -19.76 -7.09 -2.13
CA PRO A 351 -20.97 -7.69 -2.68
C PRO A 351 -20.68 -8.75 -3.74
N SER A 352 -19.64 -8.55 -4.56
CA SER A 352 -19.29 -9.49 -5.63
C SER A 352 -18.73 -10.82 -5.10
N LEU A 353 -17.99 -10.78 -3.99
CA LEU A 353 -17.53 -11.97 -3.29
C LEU A 353 -18.72 -12.71 -2.70
N LEU A 354 -19.59 -12.01 -1.97
CA LEU A 354 -20.76 -12.60 -1.31
C LEU A 354 -21.76 -13.20 -2.31
N GLU A 355 -21.97 -12.56 -3.46
CA GLU A 355 -22.79 -13.10 -4.55
C GLU A 355 -22.22 -14.41 -5.10
N LYS A 356 -20.89 -14.48 -5.34
CA LYS A 356 -20.24 -15.72 -5.77
C LYS A 356 -20.38 -16.83 -4.75
N VAL A 357 -20.21 -16.51 -3.46
CA VAL A 357 -20.41 -17.48 -2.37
C VAL A 357 -21.85 -17.97 -2.36
N HIS A 358 -22.82 -17.05 -2.48
CA HIS A 358 -24.24 -17.39 -2.57
C HIS A 358 -24.55 -18.29 -3.76
N GLN A 359 -23.97 -18.02 -4.94
CA GLN A 359 -24.10 -18.87 -6.12
C GLN A 359 -23.57 -20.29 -5.88
N PHE A 360 -22.40 -20.44 -5.24
CA PHE A 360 -21.87 -21.77 -4.91
C PHE A 360 -22.74 -22.54 -3.90
N ILE A 361 -23.39 -21.84 -2.96
CA ILE A 361 -24.33 -22.47 -2.01
C ILE A 361 -25.64 -22.87 -2.71
N VAL A 362 -26.21 -21.99 -3.53
CA VAL A 362 -27.55 -22.19 -4.13
C VAL A 362 -27.50 -23.12 -5.35
N ALA A 363 -26.61 -22.83 -6.30
CA ALA A 363 -26.58 -23.52 -7.59
C ALA A 363 -25.79 -24.84 -7.52
N GLU A 364 -24.65 -24.84 -6.84
CA GLU A 364 -23.77 -26.00 -6.72
C GLU A 364 -23.98 -26.80 -5.42
N LYS A 365 -24.83 -26.32 -4.51
CA LYS A 365 -25.18 -26.96 -3.22
C LYS A 365 -23.97 -27.24 -2.31
N HIS A 366 -22.94 -26.41 -2.37
CA HIS A 366 -21.80 -26.50 -1.46
C HIS A 366 -22.10 -25.92 -0.09
N CYS A 367 -21.52 -26.51 0.97
CA CYS A 367 -21.57 -25.90 2.30
C CYS A 367 -20.91 -24.52 2.31
N ALA A 368 -21.28 -23.67 3.28
CA ALA A 368 -20.82 -22.29 3.35
C ALA A 368 -19.29 -22.15 3.34
N ALA A 369 -18.60 -23.07 4.01
CA ALA A 369 -17.15 -23.07 4.12
C ALA A 369 -16.46 -23.39 2.77
N ILE A 370 -16.97 -24.36 2.01
CA ILE A 370 -16.45 -24.68 0.67
C ILE A 370 -16.82 -23.63 -0.36
N ALA A 371 -18.05 -23.12 -0.31
CA ALA A 371 -18.49 -22.01 -1.15
C ALA A 371 -17.61 -20.77 -0.95
N TRP A 372 -17.28 -20.43 0.31
CA TRP A 372 -16.34 -19.36 0.64
C TRP A 372 -14.94 -19.63 0.08
N LYS A 373 -14.38 -20.83 0.32
CA LYS A 373 -13.07 -21.22 -0.20
C LYS A 373 -12.99 -21.09 -1.72
N LYS A 374 -13.97 -21.62 -2.45
CA LYS A 374 -14.06 -21.54 -3.92
C LYS A 374 -14.12 -20.10 -4.41
N ALA A 375 -14.91 -19.25 -3.76
CA ALA A 375 -15.03 -17.84 -4.13
C ALA A 375 -13.72 -17.06 -3.92
N ILE A 376 -13.03 -17.30 -2.79
CA ILE A 376 -11.72 -16.74 -2.50
C ILE A 376 -10.67 -17.24 -3.50
N ASP A 377 -10.62 -18.53 -3.80
CA ASP A 377 -9.66 -19.11 -4.76
C ASP A 377 -9.86 -18.54 -6.17
N ALA A 378 -11.12 -18.39 -6.61
CA ALA A 378 -11.45 -17.75 -7.88
C ALA A 378 -10.98 -16.29 -7.92
N MET A 379 -11.12 -15.57 -6.81
CA MET A 379 -10.71 -14.17 -6.71
C MET A 379 -9.18 -14.02 -6.68
N ILE A 380 -8.47 -14.87 -5.93
CA ILE A 380 -7.01 -14.94 -5.95
C ILE A 380 -6.49 -15.19 -7.37
N LYS A 381 -7.15 -16.08 -8.13
CA LYS A 381 -6.80 -16.33 -9.53
C LYS A 381 -6.97 -15.07 -10.38
N THR A 382 -8.11 -14.37 -10.28
CA THR A 382 -8.34 -13.10 -11.00
C THR A 382 -7.27 -12.06 -10.68
N TYR A 383 -6.89 -11.90 -9.41
CA TYR A 383 -5.84 -10.95 -9.02
C TYR A 383 -4.46 -11.29 -9.60
N LYS A 384 -4.12 -12.58 -9.68
CA LYS A 384 -2.86 -13.04 -10.28
C LYS A 384 -2.79 -12.85 -11.80
N GLU A 385 -3.94 -12.81 -12.46
CA GLU A 385 -4.05 -12.59 -13.92
C GLU A 385 -4.00 -11.10 -14.32
N LEU A 386 -4.04 -10.16 -13.36
CA LEU A 386 -3.92 -8.73 -13.64
C LEU A 386 -2.54 -8.37 -14.20
N GLU A 387 -2.46 -7.37 -15.08
CA GLU A 387 -1.18 -6.93 -15.69
C GLU A 387 -0.22 -6.24 -14.71
N ASP A 388 -0.72 -5.69 -13.61
CA ASP A 388 0.05 -4.86 -12.67
C ASP A 388 0.66 -5.72 -11.54
N PRO A 389 2.01 -5.82 -11.44
CA PRO A 389 2.67 -6.57 -10.38
C PRO A 389 2.31 -6.11 -8.96
N TYR A 390 1.98 -4.82 -8.77
CA TYR A 390 1.54 -4.30 -7.48
C TYR A 390 0.17 -4.86 -7.09
N LEU A 391 -0.76 -4.94 -8.06
CA LEU A 391 -2.09 -5.52 -7.82
C LEU A 391 -2.02 -7.04 -7.67
N GLN A 392 -1.16 -7.72 -8.44
CA GLN A 392 -0.91 -9.16 -8.28
C GLN A 392 -0.43 -9.49 -6.86
N ALA A 393 0.47 -8.67 -6.28
CA ALA A 393 0.99 -8.86 -4.93
C ALA A 393 -0.11 -8.82 -3.85
N ARG A 394 -1.25 -8.16 -4.13
CA ARG A 394 -2.41 -8.08 -3.20
C ARG A 394 -3.25 -9.35 -3.12
N ALA A 395 -3.01 -10.33 -3.97
CA ALA A 395 -3.65 -11.65 -3.85
C ALA A 395 -3.37 -12.32 -2.50
N ILE A 396 -2.25 -11.98 -1.83
CA ILE A 396 -1.92 -12.49 -0.50
C ILE A 396 -2.85 -11.94 0.58
N ASP A 397 -3.32 -10.69 0.44
CA ASP A 397 -4.22 -10.05 1.40
C ASP A 397 -5.61 -10.72 1.35
N ILE A 398 -6.09 -11.05 0.14
CA ILE A 398 -7.35 -11.78 -0.07
C ILE A 398 -7.23 -13.20 0.49
N LYS A 399 -6.07 -13.84 0.30
CA LYS A 399 -5.78 -15.15 0.88
C LYS A 399 -5.78 -15.12 2.41
N ASP A 400 -5.22 -14.09 3.03
CA ASP A 400 -5.18 -13.90 4.49
C ASP A 400 -6.60 -13.75 5.07
N VAL A 401 -7.40 -12.83 4.49
CA VAL A 401 -8.78 -12.59 4.90
C VAL A 401 -9.66 -13.83 4.67
N GLY A 402 -9.52 -14.47 3.51
CA GLY A 402 -10.25 -15.68 3.17
C GLY A 402 -9.92 -16.84 4.12
N GLY A 403 -8.63 -17.04 4.41
CA GLY A 403 -8.15 -18.06 5.34
C GLY A 403 -8.66 -17.85 6.77
N ARG A 404 -8.74 -16.60 7.24
CA ARG A 404 -9.30 -16.27 8.56
C ARG A 404 -10.74 -16.75 8.72
N VAL A 405 -11.59 -16.52 7.72
CA VAL A 405 -13.00 -16.97 7.76
C VAL A 405 -13.08 -18.50 7.73
N LEU A 406 -12.22 -19.17 6.95
CA LEU A 406 -12.16 -20.65 6.91
C LEU A 406 -11.74 -21.25 8.26
N GLN A 407 -10.83 -20.59 8.99
CA GLN A 407 -10.44 -21.03 10.34
C GLN A 407 -11.61 -20.95 11.32
N LEU A 408 -12.45 -19.92 11.23
CA LEU A 408 -13.64 -19.81 12.06
C LEU A 408 -14.67 -20.91 11.75
N PHE A 409 -14.80 -21.31 10.49
CA PHE A 409 -15.67 -22.43 10.09
C PHE A 409 -15.21 -23.79 10.63
N ALA A 410 -13.90 -24.02 10.72
CA ALA A 410 -13.35 -25.27 11.21
C ALA A 410 -13.58 -25.50 12.71
N GLY A 411 -14.00 -24.47 13.46
CA GLY A 411 -14.21 -24.56 14.92
C GLY A 411 -12.95 -24.87 15.72
N GLU A 412 -11.82 -25.08 15.05
CA GLU A 412 -10.52 -25.23 15.67
C GLU A 412 -10.18 -23.90 16.35
N SER A 413 -9.71 -24.00 17.61
CA SER A 413 -8.80 -22.98 18.14
C SER A 413 -7.84 -22.67 17.01
N ARG A 414 -7.79 -21.40 16.58
CA ARG A 414 -6.95 -20.88 15.49
C ARG A 414 -5.67 -21.71 15.39
N SER A 415 -5.07 -21.83 14.21
CA SER A 415 -3.65 -22.17 14.11
C SER A 415 -2.86 -21.07 14.85
N SER A 416 -2.92 -21.12 16.18
CA SER A 416 -2.34 -20.16 17.07
C SER A 416 -0.87 -20.38 16.88
N LEU A 417 -0.14 -19.29 16.93
CA LEU A 417 1.28 -19.35 17.16
C LEU A 417 1.51 -20.03 18.53
N ASN A 418 1.41 -21.36 18.58
CA ASN A 418 1.56 -22.18 19.77
C ASN A 418 3.05 -22.36 20.01
N LEU A 419 3.66 -21.26 20.44
CA LEU A 419 5.00 -21.25 20.97
C LEU A 419 4.92 -21.82 22.38
N SER A 420 5.29 -23.08 22.55
CA SER A 420 5.50 -23.65 23.90
C SER A 420 6.82 -23.17 24.52
N GLN A 421 7.75 -22.67 23.69
CA GLN A 421 9.04 -22.12 24.08
C GLN A 421 9.43 -20.93 23.19
N PRO A 422 10.29 -20.01 23.68
CA PRO A 422 10.80 -18.91 22.88
C PRO A 422 11.60 -19.37 21.65
N GLY A 423 11.39 -18.74 20.49
CA GLY A 423 12.02 -19.14 19.23
C GLY A 423 12.04 -18.05 18.16
N ILE A 424 12.66 -18.36 17.02
CA ILE A 424 12.70 -17.50 15.83
C ILE A 424 11.58 -17.91 14.89
N LEU A 425 10.65 -17.00 14.65
CA LEU A 425 9.53 -17.23 13.75
C LEU A 425 10.02 -17.24 12.30
N VAL A 426 9.79 -18.36 11.60
CA VAL A 426 10.04 -18.50 10.16
C VAL A 426 8.71 -18.60 9.45
N ALA A 427 8.44 -17.69 8.51
CA ALA A 427 7.20 -17.67 7.75
C ALA A 427 7.44 -17.34 6.26
N PRO A 428 6.52 -17.70 5.36
CA PRO A 428 6.60 -17.25 3.96
C PRO A 428 6.55 -15.73 3.83
N ASP A 429 5.69 -15.10 4.62
CA ASP A 429 5.53 -13.65 4.75
C ASP A 429 4.92 -13.35 6.13
N LEU A 430 5.06 -12.11 6.61
CA LEU A 430 4.42 -11.65 7.84
C LEU A 430 3.09 -10.97 7.48
N THR A 431 1.99 -11.74 7.46
CA THR A 431 0.65 -11.17 7.22
C THR A 431 0.17 -10.38 8.44
N PRO A 432 -0.76 -9.41 8.26
CA PRO A 432 -1.36 -8.71 9.39
C PRO A 432 -1.96 -9.69 10.42
N SER A 433 -2.65 -10.74 9.98
CA SER A 433 -3.22 -11.76 10.87
C SER A 433 -2.17 -12.52 11.70
N LEU A 434 -0.97 -12.75 11.15
CA LEU A 434 0.15 -13.34 11.88
C LEU A 434 0.79 -12.33 12.85
N ALA A 435 0.97 -11.07 12.42
CA ALA A 435 1.57 -10.02 13.24
C ALA A 435 0.85 -9.81 14.58
N LEU A 436 -0.46 -10.09 14.61
CA LEU A 436 -1.33 -9.95 15.79
C LEU A 436 -1.24 -11.10 16.78
N GLN A 437 -0.69 -12.23 16.34
CA GLN A 437 -0.45 -13.40 17.18
C GLN A 437 0.96 -13.37 17.77
N LEU A 438 1.78 -12.38 17.41
CA LEU A 438 3.11 -12.22 17.95
C LEU A 438 3.04 -11.94 19.45
N GLN A 439 3.70 -12.79 20.22
CA GLN A 439 3.91 -12.58 21.65
C GLN A 439 5.37 -12.20 21.85
N PRO A 440 5.70 -10.94 22.21
CA PRO A 440 7.09 -10.49 22.31
C PRO A 440 7.95 -11.34 23.26
N ASN A 441 7.33 -11.99 24.26
CA ASN A 441 8.02 -12.86 25.21
C ASN A 441 8.40 -14.25 24.62
N LEU A 442 7.79 -14.66 23.51
CA LEU A 442 8.00 -15.97 22.88
C LEU A 442 8.59 -15.88 21.47
N VAL A 443 8.29 -14.81 20.73
CA VAL A 443 8.89 -14.56 19.42
C VAL A 443 10.14 -13.72 19.62
N LEU A 444 11.30 -14.37 19.61
CA LEU A 444 12.58 -13.70 19.83
C LEU A 444 13.03 -12.92 18.58
N GLY A 445 12.59 -13.31 17.39
CA GLY A 445 12.87 -12.63 16.12
C GLY A 445 12.12 -13.26 14.95
N ILE A 446 12.11 -12.60 13.79
CA ILE A 446 11.27 -12.97 12.64
C ILE A 446 12.12 -13.03 11.36
N CYS A 447 12.02 -14.15 10.64
CA CYS A 447 12.62 -14.35 9.33
C CYS A 447 11.52 -14.69 8.32
N THR A 448 11.49 -13.97 7.19
CA THR A 448 10.52 -14.24 6.12
C THR A 448 11.19 -14.57 4.79
N SER A 449 10.62 -15.52 4.05
CA SER A 449 11.17 -15.94 2.74
C SER A 449 10.89 -14.91 1.64
N ALA A 450 9.72 -14.29 1.69
CA ALA A 450 9.30 -13.15 0.88
C ALA A 450 8.95 -11.96 1.78
N GLY A 451 8.67 -10.80 1.19
CA GLY A 451 8.35 -9.58 1.93
C GLY A 451 9.25 -8.42 1.52
N SER A 452 8.81 -7.20 1.83
CA SER A 452 9.57 -5.98 1.53
C SER A 452 9.74 -5.15 2.79
N VAL A 453 10.80 -4.36 2.86
CA VAL A 453 11.09 -3.46 3.99
C VAL A 453 9.98 -2.42 4.21
N THR A 454 9.26 -2.10 3.13
CA THR A 454 8.13 -1.17 3.08
C THR A 454 6.79 -1.85 3.36
N ALA A 455 6.77 -3.17 3.58
CA ALA A 455 5.58 -3.89 3.98
C ALA A 455 5.19 -3.47 5.40
N HIS A 456 3.90 -3.27 5.65
CA HIS A 456 3.43 -2.69 6.91
C HIS A 456 3.67 -3.63 8.12
N SER A 457 3.97 -4.89 7.85
CA SER A 457 4.38 -5.90 8.81
C SER A 457 5.76 -5.62 9.43
N THR A 458 6.67 -4.94 8.73
CA THR A 458 7.97 -4.53 9.28
C THR A 458 7.82 -3.42 10.31
N LEU A 459 6.84 -2.52 10.14
CA LEU A 459 6.52 -1.47 11.10
C LEU A 459 6.01 -2.07 12.43
N ILE A 460 5.18 -3.11 12.37
CA ILE A 460 4.67 -3.80 13.56
C ILE A 460 5.83 -4.47 14.32
N ALA A 461 6.73 -5.17 13.62
CA ALA A 461 7.92 -5.77 14.24
C ALA A 461 8.81 -4.72 14.92
N ASN A 462 9.02 -3.56 14.29
CA ASN A 462 9.76 -2.44 14.86
C ASN A 462 9.10 -1.89 16.13
N THR A 463 7.78 -1.69 16.10
CA THR A 463 7.02 -1.16 17.25
C THR A 463 7.08 -2.13 18.45
N LEU A 464 7.09 -3.43 18.18
CA LEU A 464 7.21 -4.48 19.20
C LEU A 464 8.66 -4.74 19.63
N GLY A 465 9.66 -4.08 19.02
CA GLY A 465 11.08 -4.29 19.31
C GLY A 465 11.59 -5.69 18.95
N ILE A 466 10.93 -6.38 18.00
CA ILE A 466 11.29 -7.73 17.58
C ILE A 466 12.22 -7.64 16.36
N PRO A 467 13.46 -8.17 16.42
CA PRO A 467 14.37 -8.20 15.28
C PRO A 467 13.77 -8.92 14.07
N MET A 468 13.95 -8.37 12.87
CA MET A 468 13.34 -8.91 11.64
C MET A 468 14.24 -8.79 10.41
N VAL A 469 14.32 -9.87 9.64
CA VAL A 469 14.95 -9.94 8.31
C VAL A 469 13.94 -10.48 7.29
N VAL A 470 13.78 -9.79 6.15
CA VAL A 470 12.80 -10.13 5.10
C VAL A 470 13.46 -10.55 3.80
N GLY A 471 12.75 -11.33 2.98
CA GLY A 471 13.21 -11.66 1.62
C GLY A 471 14.44 -12.57 1.58
N ILE A 472 14.55 -13.51 2.53
CA ILE A 472 15.68 -14.44 2.65
C ILE A 472 15.65 -15.54 1.56
N GLY A 473 14.50 -15.73 0.91
CA GLY A 473 14.29 -16.74 -0.12
C GLY A 473 13.75 -18.07 0.42
N THR A 474 13.31 -18.94 -0.49
CA THR A 474 12.59 -20.19 -0.16
C THR A 474 13.41 -21.21 0.61
N GLN A 475 14.74 -21.12 0.58
CA GLN A 475 15.65 -21.98 1.33
C GLN A 475 15.38 -21.91 2.84
N LEU A 476 14.97 -20.74 3.36
CA LEU A 476 14.59 -20.54 4.76
C LEU A 476 13.45 -21.49 5.18
N LEU A 477 12.46 -21.72 4.32
CA LEU A 477 11.30 -22.55 4.61
C LEU A 477 11.63 -24.05 4.65
N SER A 478 12.79 -24.45 4.12
CA SER A 478 13.23 -25.85 4.09
C SER A 478 14.04 -26.29 5.31
N LEU A 479 14.38 -25.37 6.22
CA LEU A 479 15.11 -25.66 7.45
C LEU A 479 14.22 -26.45 8.44
N ALA A 480 14.79 -27.28 9.31
CA ALA A 480 13.99 -28.05 10.26
C ALA A 480 13.53 -27.19 11.45
N THR A 481 12.34 -27.48 12.01
CA THR A 481 11.75 -26.75 13.16
C THR A 481 12.63 -26.79 14.42
N ASP A 482 13.56 -27.73 14.56
CA ASP A 482 14.48 -27.75 15.71
C ASP A 482 15.86 -27.15 15.43
N THR A 483 16.12 -26.66 14.20
CA THR A 483 17.38 -26.05 13.85
C THR A 483 17.57 -24.76 14.64
N GLN A 484 18.74 -24.62 15.26
CA GLN A 484 19.12 -23.40 15.95
C GLN A 484 19.52 -22.36 14.91
N ILE A 485 18.90 -21.19 14.96
CA ILE A 485 19.17 -20.09 14.02
C ILE A 485 19.43 -18.81 14.81
N GLY A 486 20.25 -17.93 14.23
CA GLY A 486 20.40 -16.56 14.68
C GLY A 486 20.08 -15.59 13.56
N LEU A 487 19.59 -14.41 13.89
CA LEU A 487 19.42 -13.32 12.95
C LEU A 487 19.94 -12.01 13.51
N ASP A 488 20.37 -11.15 12.60
CA ASP A 488 20.71 -9.77 12.85
C ASP A 488 19.85 -8.90 11.93
N GLY A 489 18.85 -8.27 12.55
CA GLY A 489 17.90 -7.39 11.90
C GLY A 489 18.48 -6.03 11.49
N THR A 490 19.71 -5.72 11.90
CA THR A 490 20.46 -4.53 11.49
C THR A 490 21.26 -4.81 10.22
N THR A 491 21.97 -5.94 10.15
CA THR A 491 22.81 -6.30 8.99
C THR A 491 22.08 -7.12 7.92
N GLY A 492 20.94 -7.73 8.26
CA GLY A 492 20.20 -8.62 7.36
C GLY A 492 20.77 -10.04 7.29
N GLU A 493 21.67 -10.40 8.22
CA GLU A 493 22.30 -11.71 8.28
C GLU A 493 21.43 -12.73 9.02
N VAL A 494 21.42 -13.97 8.52
CA VAL A 494 20.78 -15.11 9.18
C VAL A 494 21.76 -16.28 9.24
N TRP A 495 22.09 -16.76 10.43
CA TRP A 495 23.08 -17.82 10.65
C TRP A 495 22.38 -19.14 11.01
N ILE A 496 22.64 -20.19 10.23
CA ILE A 496 22.10 -21.54 10.45
C ILE A 496 23.10 -22.33 11.30
N GLU A 497 22.64 -22.93 12.40
CA GLU A 497 23.48 -23.61 13.40
C GLU A 497 24.65 -22.72 13.85
N PRO A 498 24.34 -21.55 14.46
CA PRO A 498 25.34 -20.57 14.80
C PRO A 498 26.42 -21.18 15.69
N SER A 499 27.68 -20.91 15.33
CA SER A 499 28.84 -21.33 16.09
C SER A 499 28.76 -20.87 17.56
N PRO A 500 29.47 -21.53 18.48
CA PRO A 500 29.53 -21.11 19.88
C PRO A 500 29.91 -19.63 20.06
N VAL A 501 30.74 -19.09 19.17
CA VAL A 501 31.11 -17.67 19.14
C VAL A 501 29.89 -16.79 18.81
N GLN A 502 29.08 -17.14 17.81
CA GLN A 502 27.85 -16.42 17.46
C GLN A 502 26.78 -16.50 18.57
N LEU A 503 26.67 -17.65 19.25
CA LEU A 503 25.76 -17.82 20.39
C LEU A 503 26.21 -17.05 21.64
N LEU A 504 27.52 -16.89 21.85
CA LEU A 504 28.08 -16.04 22.90
C LEU A 504 27.78 -14.57 22.63
N LYS A 505 27.87 -14.10 21.36
CA LYS A 505 27.44 -12.74 20.96
C LYS A 505 26.00 -12.44 21.39
N ALA A 506 25.08 -13.37 21.10
CA ALA A 506 23.66 -13.28 21.48
C ALA A 506 23.44 -13.12 22.99
N LYS A 507 24.11 -14.01 23.74
CA LYS A 507 23.98 -14.08 25.20
C LYS A 507 24.60 -12.85 25.82
N GLN A 508 25.70 -12.33 25.28
CA GLN A 508 26.24 -11.02 25.64
C GLN A 508 25.23 -9.92 25.34
N SER A 509 24.66 -9.77 24.15
CA SER A 509 23.60 -8.76 23.90
C SER A 509 22.43 -8.83 24.89
N GLN A 510 21.94 -10.04 25.21
CA GLN A 510 20.84 -10.25 26.16
C GLN A 510 21.21 -10.09 27.64
N THR A 511 22.44 -10.40 28.05
CA THR A 511 22.94 -10.14 29.44
C THR A 511 23.40 -8.69 29.62
N PHE A 512 23.87 -8.05 28.54
CA PHE A 512 24.26 -6.66 28.50
C PHE A 512 23.05 -5.72 28.56
N ALA A 513 21.92 -6.11 27.97
CA ALA A 513 20.62 -5.43 28.07
C ALA A 513 19.97 -5.56 29.47
N LYS A 514 20.34 -6.58 30.26
CA LYS A 514 19.80 -6.83 31.61
C LYS A 514 20.67 -6.28 32.75
N SER A 515 21.90 -5.82 32.46
CA SER A 515 22.77 -5.15 33.44
C SER A 515 22.43 -3.65 33.52
N PRO A 516 22.34 -3.05 34.72
CA PRO A 516 22.02 -1.63 34.84
C PRO A 516 23.02 -0.78 34.05
N ALA A 517 22.51 0.18 33.29
CA ALA A 517 23.32 1.10 32.51
C ALA A 517 24.21 1.93 33.45
N PRO A 518 25.45 2.27 33.06
CA PRO A 518 26.22 3.29 33.77
C PRO A 518 25.40 4.59 33.85
N GLN A 519 25.33 5.21 35.03
CA GLN A 519 24.62 6.48 35.17
C GLN A 519 25.25 7.58 34.29
N GLU A 520 26.58 7.59 34.18
CA GLU A 520 27.35 8.53 33.38
C GLU A 520 28.28 7.80 32.41
N ALA A 521 28.54 8.40 31.24
CA ALA A 521 29.55 7.93 30.30
C ALA A 521 30.88 8.64 30.59
N ILE A 522 31.78 7.96 31.30
CA ILE A 522 33.11 8.47 31.68
C ILE A 522 34.16 7.48 31.18
N THR A 523 35.12 7.94 30.39
CA THR A 523 36.25 7.13 29.89
C THR A 523 37.18 6.70 31.02
N LYS A 524 38.07 5.74 30.78
CA LYS A 524 39.05 5.25 31.77
C LYS A 524 39.95 6.35 32.32
N ASP A 525 40.28 7.33 31.50
CA ASP A 525 41.07 8.51 31.83
C ASP A 525 40.24 9.68 32.38
N GLY A 526 38.93 9.49 32.59
CA GLY A 526 38.07 10.40 33.33
C GLY A 526 37.34 11.45 32.49
N ARG A 527 37.36 11.37 31.16
CA ARG A 527 36.62 12.29 30.29
C ARG A 527 35.15 11.92 30.26
N LYS A 528 34.28 12.85 30.65
CA LYS A 528 32.84 12.70 30.57
C LYS A 528 32.35 13.01 29.16
N ILE A 529 31.57 12.11 28.59
CA ILE A 529 30.89 12.26 27.29
C ILE A 529 29.39 12.24 27.53
N ALA A 530 28.67 13.23 27.01
CA ALA A 530 27.22 13.25 27.14
C ALA A 530 26.59 12.26 26.15
N VAL A 531 25.72 11.38 26.66
CA VAL A 531 24.93 10.46 25.82
C VAL A 531 23.44 10.83 25.94
N MET A 532 22.92 11.40 24.85
CA MET A 532 21.56 11.90 24.72
C MET A 532 20.69 10.95 23.89
N ALA A 533 19.38 11.19 23.90
CA ALA A 533 18.41 10.45 23.12
C ALA A 533 18.00 11.16 21.81
N ASN A 534 17.84 10.37 20.76
CA ASN A 534 17.10 10.72 19.54
C ASN A 534 15.66 10.21 19.70
N ILE A 535 14.67 11.11 19.67
CA ILE A 535 13.27 10.78 19.91
C ILE A 535 12.35 11.33 18.82
N VAL A 536 11.16 10.74 18.72
CA VAL A 536 10.12 11.12 17.75
C VAL A 536 8.79 11.46 18.45
N GLY A 537 8.76 11.52 19.79
CA GLY A 537 7.55 11.93 20.52
C GLY A 537 7.67 11.82 22.04
N VAL A 538 6.53 11.98 22.72
CA VAL A 538 6.43 11.98 24.20
C VAL A 538 6.75 10.62 24.81
N ALA A 539 6.24 9.52 24.23
CA ALA A 539 6.48 8.17 24.76
C ALA A 539 7.97 7.79 24.75
N ASP A 540 8.69 8.20 23.71
CA ASP A 540 10.14 7.98 23.60
C ASP A 540 10.93 8.75 24.68
N ALA A 541 10.41 9.89 25.15
CA ALA A 541 11.08 10.71 26.16
C ALA A 541 11.11 10.01 27.53
N GLU A 542 10.01 9.36 27.93
CA GLU A 542 9.96 8.57 29.16
C GLU A 542 10.91 7.37 29.08
N PHE A 543 10.81 6.61 27.98
CA PHE A 543 11.68 5.45 27.74
C PHE A 543 13.17 5.83 27.65
N ALA A 544 13.50 6.99 27.10
CA ALA A 544 14.86 7.51 27.07
C ALA A 544 15.44 7.72 28.48
N LEU A 545 14.65 8.23 29.42
CA LEU A 545 15.10 8.39 30.81
C LEU A 545 15.32 7.04 31.49
N GLU A 546 14.46 6.06 31.24
CA GLU A 546 14.63 4.68 31.73
C GLU A 546 15.92 4.05 31.20
N CYS A 547 16.28 4.35 29.95
CA CYS A 547 17.54 3.93 29.33
C CYS A 547 18.77 4.75 29.81
N GLY A 548 18.59 5.75 30.66
CA GLY A 548 19.66 6.55 31.24
C GLY A 548 20.11 7.75 30.40
N ALA A 549 19.25 8.31 29.55
CA ALA A 549 19.57 9.50 28.77
C ALA A 549 19.92 10.72 29.65
N GLU A 550 20.94 11.48 29.25
CA GLU A 550 21.31 12.75 29.91
C GLU A 550 20.53 13.96 29.37
N GLY A 551 19.66 13.73 28.38
CA GLY A 551 18.83 14.71 27.70
C GLY A 551 18.42 14.19 26.32
N VAL A 552 17.84 15.08 25.51
CA VAL A 552 17.46 14.82 24.12
C VAL A 552 18.34 15.66 23.21
N GLY A 553 19.20 15.00 22.43
CA GLY A 553 20.09 15.66 21.47
C GLY A 553 19.44 15.86 20.11
N LEU A 554 18.33 15.15 19.84
CA LEU A 554 17.50 15.34 18.66
C LEU A 554 16.05 14.91 18.92
N LEU A 555 15.14 15.88 19.00
CA LEU A 555 13.72 15.67 18.74
C LEU A 555 13.44 15.92 17.26
N ARG A 556 13.04 14.87 16.56
CA ARG A 556 12.54 14.94 15.19
C ARG A 556 11.11 15.48 15.23
N SER A 557 10.85 16.64 14.63
CA SER A 557 9.54 17.29 14.68
C SER A 557 8.56 16.79 13.61
N GLU A 558 9.02 16.01 12.63
CA GLU A 558 8.22 15.63 11.45
C GLU A 558 6.97 14.83 11.80
N PHE A 559 6.95 14.09 12.91
CA PHE A 559 5.77 13.33 13.35
C PHE A 559 4.55 14.23 13.60
N LEU A 560 4.76 15.50 13.95
CA LEU A 560 3.70 16.50 14.10
C LEU A 560 3.16 17.00 12.76
N TYR A 561 3.79 16.63 11.64
CA TYR A 561 3.45 17.13 10.31
C TYR A 561 2.98 15.99 9.39
N LEU A 562 3.53 14.80 9.57
CA LEU A 562 3.21 13.64 8.75
C LEU A 562 1.81 13.09 9.07
N HIS A 563 1.22 12.39 8.10
CA HIS A 563 -0.08 11.71 8.23
C HIS A 563 -1.27 12.61 8.59
N ARG A 564 -1.29 13.86 8.11
CA ARG A 564 -2.39 14.82 8.34
C ARG A 564 -2.67 15.68 7.11
N GLN A 565 -3.88 16.24 7.05
CA GLN A 565 -4.35 17.04 5.90
C GLN A 565 -4.04 18.54 6.02
N THR A 566 -3.75 19.02 7.23
CA THR A 566 -3.39 20.40 7.54
C THR A 566 -2.13 20.45 8.40
N PRO A 567 -1.34 21.53 8.35
CA PRO A 567 -0.21 21.70 9.27
C PRO A 567 -0.72 21.72 10.73
N PRO A 568 0.10 21.26 11.69
CA PRO A 568 -0.25 21.38 13.10
C PRO A 568 -0.43 22.86 13.48
N THR A 569 -1.31 23.08 14.44
CA THR A 569 -1.48 24.39 15.06
C THR A 569 -0.37 24.64 16.07
N GLU A 570 -0.10 25.93 16.35
CA GLU A 570 0.86 26.33 17.38
C GLU A 570 0.55 25.70 18.74
N ALA A 571 -0.74 25.57 19.09
CA ALA A 571 -1.17 24.98 20.36
C ALA A 571 -0.75 23.50 20.46
N GLU A 572 -0.98 22.71 19.40
CA GLU A 572 -0.61 21.29 19.35
C GLU A 572 0.92 21.09 19.41
N GLU A 573 1.68 21.91 18.69
CA GLU A 573 3.15 21.89 18.76
C GLU A 573 3.64 22.28 20.17
N TYR A 574 3.09 23.35 20.74
CA TYR A 574 3.44 23.84 22.08
C TYR A 574 3.14 22.79 23.15
N GLU A 575 1.95 22.19 23.16
CA GLU A 575 1.57 21.16 24.12
C GLU A 575 2.51 19.96 24.05
N THR A 576 2.87 19.55 22.83
CA THR A 576 3.80 18.43 22.63
C THR A 576 5.21 18.76 23.14
N TYR A 577 5.75 19.93 22.77
CA TYR A 577 7.08 20.34 23.20
C TYR A 577 7.16 20.56 24.71
N GLN A 578 6.12 21.15 25.30
CA GLN A 578 6.00 21.33 26.74
C GLN A 578 5.95 19.99 27.47
N ALA A 579 5.17 19.02 27.00
CA ALA A 579 5.10 17.70 27.62
C ALA A 579 6.48 17.02 27.65
N ILE A 580 7.21 17.04 26.55
CA ILE A 580 8.58 16.47 26.47
C ILE A 580 9.52 17.25 27.40
N ALA A 581 9.46 18.57 27.41
CA ALA A 581 10.30 19.42 28.25
C ALA A 581 10.05 19.20 29.75
N GLN A 582 8.80 18.95 30.15
CA GLN A 582 8.44 18.61 31.53
C GLN A 582 9.01 17.26 31.96
N ILE A 583 8.95 16.24 31.09
CA ILE A 583 9.56 14.93 31.34
C ILE A 583 11.08 15.08 31.52
N MET A 584 11.73 15.89 30.67
CA MET A 584 13.18 16.12 30.73
C MET A 584 13.63 16.92 31.97
N GLY A 585 12.75 17.73 32.54
CA GLY A 585 13.07 18.58 33.69
C GLY A 585 14.15 19.60 33.35
N SER A 586 15.30 19.52 34.04
CA SER A 586 16.46 20.40 33.79
C SER A 586 17.38 19.94 32.65
N ARG A 587 17.17 18.74 32.11
CA ARG A 587 17.99 18.17 31.04
C ARG A 587 17.73 18.90 29.71
N PRO A 588 18.74 19.02 28.83
CA PRO A 588 18.57 19.70 27.56
C PRO A 588 17.61 18.95 26.63
N LEU A 589 16.79 19.71 25.89
CA LEU A 589 15.94 19.23 24.81
C LEU A 589 16.28 20.00 23.52
N THR A 590 16.96 19.35 22.59
CA THR A 590 17.28 19.93 21.27
C THR A 590 16.18 19.59 20.27
N ILE A 591 15.39 20.58 19.88
CA ILE A 591 14.32 20.46 18.89
C ILE A 591 14.85 20.82 17.51
N ARG A 592 14.76 19.88 16.57
CA ARG A 592 15.05 20.17 15.16
C ARG A 592 13.81 20.73 14.50
N THR A 593 13.93 21.87 13.83
CA THR A 593 12.84 22.43 13.04
C THR A 593 12.50 21.51 11.87
N LEU A 594 11.36 21.73 11.25
CA LEU A 594 10.81 20.84 10.22
C LEU A 594 11.83 20.52 9.12
N ASP A 595 12.19 19.24 8.97
CA ASP A 595 12.98 18.70 7.85
C ASP A 595 12.10 17.77 7.01
N ILE A 596 11.28 18.43 6.21
CA ILE A 596 10.39 17.83 5.22
C ILE A 596 10.87 18.17 3.80
N GLY A 597 10.50 17.32 2.83
CA GLY A 597 11.13 17.27 1.52
C GLY A 597 12.08 16.07 1.40
N GLY A 598 12.53 15.74 0.19
CA GLY A 598 13.18 14.45 -0.06
C GLY A 598 12.17 13.32 -0.27
N ASP A 599 12.23 12.31 0.58
CA ASP A 599 11.30 11.15 0.60
C ASP A 599 10.00 11.41 1.36
N LYS A 600 9.92 12.53 2.10
CA LYS A 600 8.78 12.87 2.98
C LYS A 600 7.90 13.95 2.35
N THR A 601 6.65 13.62 2.07
CA THR A 601 5.67 14.54 1.45
C THR A 601 4.46 14.78 2.36
N VAL A 602 3.92 16.00 2.35
CA VAL A 602 2.69 16.37 3.07
C VAL A 602 1.69 17.08 2.15
N PRO A 603 0.37 16.83 2.28
CA PRO A 603 -0.64 17.35 1.35
C PRO A 603 -0.78 18.87 1.29
N TYR A 604 -0.47 19.55 2.40
CA TYR A 604 -0.69 20.99 2.59
C TYR A 604 0.53 21.86 2.26
N ILE A 605 1.68 21.26 1.97
CA ILE A 605 2.84 21.95 1.39
C ILE A 605 2.87 21.54 -0.07
N LYS A 606 2.70 22.52 -0.97
CA LYS A 606 2.73 22.28 -2.42
C LYS A 606 4.16 21.96 -2.88
N LEU A 607 4.59 20.74 -2.64
CA LEU A 607 5.83 20.20 -3.17
C LEU A 607 5.62 19.94 -4.66
N GLU A 608 6.32 20.68 -5.52
CA GLU A 608 6.39 20.32 -6.94
C GLU A 608 7.21 19.03 -7.10
N SER A 609 6.93 18.27 -8.17
CA SER A 609 7.70 17.04 -8.44
C SER A 609 9.14 17.41 -8.80
N GLU A 610 10.08 17.06 -7.94
CA GLU A 610 11.51 17.30 -8.15
C GLU A 610 12.20 16.05 -8.70
N ALA A 611 13.10 16.24 -9.67
CA ALA A 611 13.90 15.13 -10.22
C ALA A 611 14.83 14.50 -9.17
N ASN A 612 15.31 15.30 -8.21
CA ASN A 612 16.22 14.86 -7.14
C ASN A 612 15.79 15.49 -5.80
N PRO A 613 14.77 14.93 -5.13
CA PRO A 613 14.22 15.53 -3.91
C PRO A 613 15.25 15.71 -2.78
N PHE A 614 16.22 14.81 -2.65
CA PHE A 614 17.31 14.95 -1.67
C PHE A 614 18.21 16.16 -1.94
N LEU A 615 18.30 16.64 -3.18
CA LEU A 615 19.09 17.82 -3.54
C LEU A 615 18.24 19.10 -3.63
N GLY A 616 16.94 19.01 -3.41
CA GLY A 616 15.95 20.03 -3.73
C GLY A 616 15.46 20.85 -2.54
N TRP A 617 14.16 21.15 -2.60
CA TRP A 617 13.43 22.03 -1.69
C TRP A 617 13.04 21.31 -0.40
N ARG A 618 13.99 21.26 0.55
CA ARG A 618 13.82 20.58 1.85
C ARG A 618 14.47 21.33 3.02
N GLY A 619 14.05 20.97 4.24
CA GLY A 619 14.62 21.50 5.48
C GLY A 619 14.51 23.02 5.60
N ILE A 620 15.61 23.69 5.96
CA ILE A 620 15.57 25.15 6.16
C ILE A 620 15.16 25.94 4.92
N ARG A 621 15.43 25.44 3.71
CA ARG A 621 15.05 26.11 2.45
C ARG A 621 13.53 26.22 2.34
N GLN A 622 12.86 25.11 2.59
CA GLN A 622 11.40 25.04 2.62
C GLN A 622 10.84 25.89 3.77
N SER A 623 11.48 25.88 4.94
CA SER A 623 11.08 26.71 6.08
C SER A 623 11.17 28.21 5.77
N LEU A 624 12.22 28.66 5.07
CA LEU A 624 12.40 30.07 4.70
C LEU A 624 11.42 30.53 3.61
N ASP A 625 11.06 29.64 2.68
CA ASP A 625 10.07 29.93 1.62
C ASP A 625 8.61 29.82 2.11
N THR A 626 8.37 29.15 3.25
CA THR A 626 7.04 29.01 3.87
C THR A 626 7.04 29.58 5.30
N PRO A 627 7.25 30.90 5.46
CA PRO A 627 7.47 31.52 6.76
C PRO A 627 6.28 31.34 7.72
N GLU A 628 5.05 31.16 7.24
CA GLU A 628 3.87 30.94 8.10
C GLU A 628 3.99 29.66 8.93
N ILE A 629 4.37 28.55 8.31
CA ILE A 629 4.58 27.25 8.99
C ILE A 629 5.79 27.37 9.91
N PHE A 630 6.87 27.96 9.42
CA PHE A 630 8.09 28.09 10.20
C PHE A 630 7.90 28.98 11.45
N GLN A 631 7.22 30.12 11.31
CA GLN A 631 6.90 31.00 12.44
C GLN A 631 5.98 30.32 13.46
N THR A 632 5.03 29.51 13.00
CA THR A 632 4.14 28.73 13.88
C THR A 632 4.96 27.79 14.77
N GLN A 633 5.87 27.02 14.16
CA GLN A 633 6.77 26.13 14.87
C GLN A 633 7.69 26.89 15.84
N LEU A 634 8.33 27.97 15.38
CA LEU A 634 9.22 28.77 16.24
C LEU A 634 8.46 29.37 17.43
N ARG A 635 7.21 29.80 17.24
CA ARG A 635 6.38 30.34 18.32
C ARG A 635 6.08 29.27 19.37
N ALA A 636 5.74 28.06 18.93
CA ALA A 636 5.55 26.92 19.82
C ALA A 636 6.81 26.55 20.61
N ILE A 637 7.97 26.50 19.95
CA ILE A 637 9.27 26.22 20.59
C ILE A 637 9.63 27.29 21.62
N LEU A 638 9.50 28.57 21.28
CA LEU A 638 9.81 29.70 22.16
C LEU A 638 8.88 29.76 23.38
N ARG A 639 7.60 29.43 23.21
CA ARG A 639 6.66 29.34 24.34
C ARG A 639 7.00 28.17 25.25
N ALA A 640 7.32 27.01 24.67
CA ALA A 640 7.68 25.81 25.44
C ALA A 640 9.02 25.97 26.19
N SER A 641 9.91 26.89 25.74
CA SER A 641 11.21 27.10 26.37
C SER A 641 11.13 27.87 27.69
N TYR A 642 10.01 28.52 28.00
CA TYR A 642 9.84 29.24 29.26
C TYR A 642 9.90 28.26 30.44
N GLY A 643 10.95 28.38 31.28
CA GLY A 643 11.20 27.49 32.42
C GLY A 643 11.88 26.16 32.08
N HIS A 644 12.26 25.91 30.82
CA HIS A 644 12.83 24.65 30.35
C HIS A 644 14.14 24.85 29.55
N ASN A 645 15.03 23.86 29.55
CA ASN A 645 16.31 23.91 28.83
C ASN A 645 16.14 23.45 27.37
N ILE A 646 15.47 24.27 26.56
CA ILE A 646 15.23 23.98 25.14
C ILE A 646 16.30 24.63 24.26
N LYS A 647 16.80 23.86 23.29
CA LYS A 647 17.64 24.33 22.18
C LYS A 647 16.88 24.14 20.86
N VAL A 648 17.11 25.02 19.89
CA VAL A 648 16.57 24.88 18.54
C VAL A 648 17.69 24.62 17.55
N MET A 649 17.43 23.77 16.56
CA MET A 649 18.41 23.42 15.54
C MET A 649 17.80 23.44 14.13
N PHE A 650 18.48 24.11 13.20
CA PHE A 650 18.06 24.20 11.79
C PHE A 650 18.69 23.09 10.91
N PRO A 651 17.88 22.31 10.16
CA PRO A 651 18.35 21.27 9.25
C PRO A 651 18.76 21.81 7.87
N MET A 652 19.57 21.06 7.13
CA MET A 652 19.91 21.28 5.71
C MET A 652 20.55 22.64 5.39
N VAL A 653 21.17 23.28 6.39
CA VAL A 653 21.89 24.55 6.24
C VAL A 653 23.10 24.35 5.34
N ALA A 654 23.25 25.14 4.28
CA ALA A 654 24.40 25.13 3.39
C ALA A 654 25.22 26.43 3.45
N SER A 655 24.64 27.52 3.95
CA SER A 655 25.23 28.86 3.91
C SER A 655 24.95 29.68 5.17
N VAL A 656 25.81 30.67 5.43
CA VAL A 656 25.64 31.63 6.54
C VAL A 656 24.37 32.47 6.36
N GLN A 657 23.97 32.74 5.13
CA GLN A 657 22.79 33.54 4.81
C GLN A 657 21.50 32.85 5.25
N GLU A 658 21.39 31.53 5.08
CA GLU A 658 20.25 30.74 5.57
C GLU A 658 20.13 30.83 7.10
N VAL A 659 21.25 30.71 7.83
CA VAL A 659 21.26 30.85 9.29
C VAL A 659 20.82 32.23 9.73
N ARG A 660 21.36 33.29 9.11
CA ARG A 660 20.98 34.67 9.44
C ARG A 660 19.51 34.96 9.13
N ALA A 661 18.98 34.44 8.02
CA ALA A 661 17.58 34.56 7.67
C ALA A 661 16.68 33.85 8.70
N ALA A 662 17.05 32.62 9.09
CA ALA A 662 16.32 31.87 10.10
C ALA A 662 16.33 32.56 11.48
N LYS A 663 17.50 33.05 11.92
CA LYS A 663 17.64 33.82 13.17
C LYS A 663 16.83 35.11 13.14
N LYS A 664 16.73 35.78 11.98
CA LYS A 664 15.91 36.98 11.83
C LYS A 664 14.44 36.67 12.09
N ILE A 665 13.89 35.61 11.48
CA ILE A 665 12.50 35.17 11.70
C ILE A 665 12.32 34.77 13.17
N LEU A 666 13.27 34.06 13.76
CA LEU A 666 13.23 33.69 15.18
C LEU A 666 13.13 34.92 16.08
N THR A 667 13.97 35.94 15.88
CA THR A 667 13.93 37.20 16.64
C THR A 667 12.62 37.97 16.42
N GLU A 668 12.06 37.96 15.20
CA GLU A 668 10.75 38.55 14.92
C GLU A 668 9.62 37.87 15.72
N VAL A 669 9.63 36.54 15.79
CA VAL A 669 8.67 35.77 16.59
C VAL A 669 8.88 35.98 18.09
N GLU A 670 10.13 35.98 18.56
CA GLU A 670 10.49 36.24 19.95
C GLU A 670 9.97 37.59 20.43
N ASN A 671 10.16 38.65 19.64
CA ASN A 671 9.65 39.99 19.95
C ASN A 671 8.11 40.08 19.95
N SER A 672 7.42 39.11 19.38
CA SER A 672 5.94 39.05 19.37
C SER A 672 5.35 38.35 20.60
N LEU A 673 6.19 37.73 21.45
CA LEU A 673 5.79 36.96 22.62
C LEU A 673 6.14 37.69 23.92
N SER A 674 5.31 37.54 24.96
CA SER A 674 5.54 38.13 26.28
C SER A 674 6.38 37.26 27.21
N GLU A 675 6.31 35.93 27.06
CA GLU A 675 7.02 34.96 27.88
C GLU A 675 7.79 34.01 26.97
N VAL A 676 9.12 34.12 26.99
CA VAL A 676 10.04 33.29 26.22
C VAL A 676 11.21 32.86 27.10
N GLY A 677 11.69 31.63 26.92
CA GLY A 677 12.97 31.20 27.50
C GLY A 677 14.15 31.62 26.64
N ASN A 678 15.33 31.77 27.24
CA ASN A 678 16.57 31.97 26.50
C ASN A 678 16.97 30.66 25.81
N ILE A 679 16.84 30.61 24.48
CA ILE A 679 17.13 29.40 23.70
C ILE A 679 18.49 29.47 23.03
N LYS A 680 19.21 28.35 23.02
CA LYS A 680 20.40 28.19 22.19
C LYS A 680 20.01 27.79 20.78
N VAL A 681 20.65 28.40 19.79
CA VAL A 681 20.41 28.16 18.36
C VAL A 681 21.60 27.41 17.78
N GLY A 682 21.35 26.26 17.16
CA GLY A 682 22.35 25.45 16.48
C GLY A 682 21.96 25.13 15.04
N ILE A 683 22.85 24.44 14.34
CA ILE A 683 22.56 23.87 13.02
C ILE A 683 22.91 22.39 12.96
N MET A 684 22.20 21.68 12.09
CA MET A 684 22.60 20.36 11.67
C MET A 684 23.65 20.48 10.55
N VAL A 685 24.87 20.01 10.80
CA VAL A 685 25.94 19.94 9.80
C VAL A 685 25.80 18.61 9.07
N GLU A 686 25.06 18.65 7.96
CA GLU A 686 24.71 17.44 7.20
C GLU A 686 24.90 17.57 5.69
N VAL A 687 25.39 18.71 5.21
CA VAL A 687 25.76 18.93 3.81
C VAL A 687 27.24 19.32 3.70
N PRO A 688 27.98 18.90 2.66
CA PRO A 688 29.40 19.22 2.53
C PRO A 688 29.69 20.73 2.52
N ALA A 689 28.76 21.53 1.99
CA ALA A 689 28.86 22.99 2.02
C ALA A 689 28.97 23.53 3.46
N ALA A 690 28.17 23.01 4.40
CA ALA A 690 28.22 23.40 5.80
C ALA A 690 29.58 23.06 6.44
N VAL A 691 30.14 21.89 6.12
CA VAL A 691 31.46 21.49 6.62
C VAL A 691 32.55 22.45 6.11
N THR A 692 32.53 22.78 4.82
CA THR A 692 33.52 23.70 4.23
C THR A 692 33.38 25.14 4.76
N MET A 693 32.17 25.53 5.19
CA MET A 693 31.86 26.83 5.78
C MET A 693 31.81 26.80 7.33
N ALA A 694 32.25 25.72 7.97
CA ALA A 694 32.04 25.52 9.40
C ALA A 694 32.64 26.66 10.25
N ASN A 695 33.81 27.19 9.87
CA ASN A 695 34.45 28.32 10.56
C ASN A 695 33.61 29.61 10.56
N GLN A 696 32.86 29.86 9.50
CA GLN A 696 31.97 31.01 9.39
C GLN A 696 30.64 30.75 10.07
N LEU A 697 30.10 29.54 9.92
CA LEU A 697 28.85 29.12 10.56
C LEU A 697 28.96 29.08 12.08
N ALA A 698 30.10 28.64 12.62
CA ALA A 698 30.33 28.50 14.06
C ALA A 698 30.31 29.84 14.81
N LYS A 699 30.54 30.95 14.10
CA LYS A 699 30.45 32.31 14.65
C LYS A 699 29.00 32.81 14.78
N GLU A 700 28.06 32.13 14.14
CA GLU A 700 26.67 32.55 14.05
C GLU A 700 25.74 31.74 14.96
N VAL A 701 26.21 30.61 15.51
CA VAL A 701 25.40 29.66 16.28
C VAL A 701 26.11 29.19 17.55
N ASP A 702 25.35 28.59 18.47
CA ASP A 702 25.81 28.17 19.80
C ASP A 702 26.34 26.74 19.84
N PHE A 703 26.00 25.90 18.86
CA PHE A 703 26.43 24.50 18.76
C PHE A 703 26.22 23.94 17.35
N PHE A 704 26.91 22.84 17.05
CA PHE A 704 26.67 22.00 15.88
C PHE A 704 26.17 20.62 16.27
N SER A 705 25.34 20.02 15.42
CA SER A 705 25.05 18.60 15.45
C SER A 705 25.26 17.98 14.08
N ILE A 706 26.08 16.93 13.98
CA ILE A 706 26.40 16.30 12.71
C ILE A 706 25.31 15.27 12.37
N GLY A 707 24.61 15.53 11.27
CA GLY A 707 23.63 14.62 10.68
C GLY A 707 24.32 13.61 9.74
N THR A 708 24.96 12.58 10.30
CA THR A 708 25.83 11.68 9.51
C THR A 708 25.11 10.96 8.39
N ASN A 709 23.81 10.68 8.53
CA ASN A 709 23.05 9.96 7.51
C ASN A 709 22.95 10.75 6.20
N ASP A 710 22.76 12.07 6.28
CA ASP A 710 22.67 12.96 5.13
C ASP A 710 24.08 13.39 4.69
N LEU A 711 25.00 13.62 5.63
CA LEU A 711 26.39 13.92 5.33
C LEU A 711 27.05 12.82 4.49
N SER A 712 26.92 11.55 4.90
CA SER A 712 27.46 10.41 4.16
C SER A 712 26.85 10.30 2.77
N GLN A 713 25.53 10.51 2.64
CA GLN A 713 24.85 10.49 1.36
C GLN A 713 25.41 11.53 0.38
N TYR A 714 25.60 12.79 0.82
CA TYR A 714 26.07 13.85 -0.07
C TYR A 714 27.58 13.80 -0.33
N VAL A 715 28.38 13.41 0.67
CA VAL A 715 29.84 13.22 0.50
C VAL A 715 30.12 12.07 -0.47
N MET A 716 29.39 10.97 -0.35
CA MET A 716 29.57 9.77 -1.18
C MET A 716 28.73 9.81 -2.47
N ALA A 717 27.90 10.84 -2.66
CA ALA A 717 26.94 10.96 -3.75
C ALA A 717 26.07 9.70 -3.95
N ALA A 718 25.66 9.07 -2.84
CA ALA A 718 24.96 7.79 -2.83
C ALA A 718 23.67 7.89 -2.02
N ASP A 719 22.53 7.80 -2.72
CA ASP A 719 21.20 7.76 -2.10
C ASP A 719 21.04 6.49 -1.26
N ARG A 720 20.88 6.66 0.07
CA ARG A 720 20.72 5.54 1.01
C ARG A 720 19.43 4.75 0.79
N THR A 721 18.43 5.35 0.13
CA THR A 721 17.16 4.68 -0.24
C THR A 721 17.26 3.94 -1.58
N ASN A 722 18.40 4.04 -2.27
CA ASN A 722 18.65 3.34 -3.52
C ASN A 722 19.49 2.09 -3.27
N SER A 723 18.86 0.93 -3.27
CA SER A 723 19.50 -0.37 -2.98
C SER A 723 20.72 -0.69 -3.86
N LYS A 724 20.84 -0.10 -5.05
CA LYS A 724 21.99 -0.31 -5.94
C LYS A 724 23.27 0.40 -5.48
N VAL A 725 23.14 1.45 -4.66
CA VAL A 725 24.26 2.31 -4.23
C VAL A 725 24.28 2.56 -2.72
N ALA A 726 23.27 2.08 -1.97
CA ALA A 726 23.16 2.30 -0.53
C ALA A 726 24.39 1.83 0.25
N ASN A 727 25.07 0.78 -0.23
CA ASN A 727 26.32 0.29 0.35
C ASN A 727 27.49 1.29 0.27
N LEU A 728 27.44 2.26 -0.66
CA LEU A 728 28.44 3.32 -0.79
C LEU A 728 28.22 4.45 0.23
N ALA A 729 27.01 4.61 0.77
CA ALA A 729 26.65 5.65 1.74
C ALA A 729 27.07 5.28 3.18
N ASN A 730 28.33 4.87 3.37
CA ASN A 730 28.83 4.40 4.66
C ASN A 730 29.46 5.55 5.47
N GLY A 731 29.05 5.69 6.74
CA GLY A 731 29.49 6.77 7.63
C GLY A 731 30.92 6.66 8.16
N ILE A 732 31.54 5.47 8.10
CA ILE A 732 32.95 5.29 8.49
C ILE A 732 33.92 5.40 7.31
N GLU A 733 33.45 5.85 6.15
CA GLU A 733 34.34 6.13 5.01
C GLU A 733 35.31 7.28 5.36
N PRO A 734 36.61 7.18 5.04
CA PRO A 734 37.60 8.20 5.36
C PRO A 734 37.22 9.63 4.92
N PRO A 735 36.64 9.86 3.72
CA PRO A 735 36.13 11.18 3.33
C PRO A 735 35.07 11.74 4.29
N VAL A 736 34.17 10.90 4.81
CA VAL A 736 33.13 11.31 5.78
C VAL A 736 33.78 11.62 7.13
N LEU A 737 34.70 10.77 7.60
CA LEU A 737 35.42 10.97 8.86
C LEU A 737 36.26 12.27 8.84
N ARG A 738 36.90 12.60 7.71
CA ARG A 738 37.62 13.88 7.53
C ARG A 738 36.67 15.08 7.60
N MET A 739 35.47 14.98 7.03
CA MET A 739 34.45 16.03 7.11
C MET A 739 33.93 16.22 8.56
N ILE A 740 33.79 15.13 9.30
CA ILE A 740 33.48 15.17 10.74
C ILE A 740 34.61 15.89 11.50
N GLN A 741 35.87 15.49 11.28
CA GLN A 741 37.03 16.12 11.93
C GLN A 741 37.10 17.62 11.64
N GLN A 742 36.93 18.03 10.38
CA GLN A 742 36.94 19.43 9.98
C GLN A 742 35.86 20.24 10.69
N THR A 743 34.66 19.65 10.85
CA THR A 743 33.55 20.28 11.59
C THR A 743 33.87 20.45 13.06
N VAL A 744 34.47 19.42 13.69
CA VAL A 744 34.87 19.46 15.10
C VAL A 744 35.93 20.52 15.35
N ILE A 745 36.99 20.54 14.54
CA ILE A 745 38.06 21.55 14.66
C ILE A 745 37.47 22.97 14.55
N ALA A 746 36.66 23.23 13.54
CA ALA A 746 36.04 24.54 13.32
C ALA A 746 35.16 25.01 14.49
N ALA A 747 34.39 24.08 15.09
CA ALA A 747 33.54 24.35 16.23
C ALA A 747 34.35 24.65 17.50
N HIS A 748 35.36 23.84 17.79
CA HIS A 748 36.22 24.01 18.96
C HIS A 748 37.06 25.29 18.87
N GLU A 749 37.53 25.66 17.68
CA GLU A 749 38.20 26.96 17.43
C GLU A 749 37.28 28.16 17.71
N ALA A 750 35.98 28.01 17.47
CA ALA A 750 34.97 29.01 17.80
C ALA A 750 34.44 28.93 19.25
N GLY A 751 34.84 27.91 20.01
CA GLY A 751 34.40 27.67 21.39
C GLY A 751 32.99 27.12 21.53
N ILE A 752 32.43 26.47 20.50
CA ILE A 752 31.11 25.84 20.52
C ILE A 752 31.22 24.30 20.54
N SER A 753 30.21 23.63 21.09
CA SER A 753 30.18 22.16 21.20
C SER A 753 29.68 21.48 19.91
N VAL A 754 30.13 20.25 19.67
CA VAL A 754 29.69 19.40 18.55
C VAL A 754 29.09 18.09 19.04
N SER A 755 27.88 17.80 18.58
CA SER A 755 27.22 16.51 18.77
C SER A 755 27.15 15.68 17.48
N VAL A 756 26.89 14.38 17.59
CA VAL A 756 26.50 13.50 16.47
C VAL A 756 25.14 12.90 16.77
N CYS A 757 24.14 13.14 15.90
CA CYS A 757 22.77 12.62 16.06
C CYS A 757 22.35 11.64 14.95
N GLY A 758 23.22 11.36 13.99
CA GLY A 758 22.99 10.32 12.98
C GLY A 758 23.24 8.91 13.53
N GLN A 759 22.90 7.89 12.74
CA GLN A 759 23.01 6.47 13.15
C GLN A 759 24.46 6.07 13.50
N LEU A 760 25.44 6.82 12.99
CA LEU A 760 26.85 6.60 13.29
C LEU A 760 27.15 6.73 14.80
N GLY A 761 26.42 7.56 15.54
CA GLY A 761 26.58 7.68 16.99
C GLY A 761 26.17 6.42 17.77
N SER A 762 25.36 5.54 17.17
CA SER A 762 24.96 4.24 17.75
C SER A 762 25.84 3.09 17.26
N ASN A 763 26.72 3.32 16.28
CA ASN A 763 27.59 2.28 15.74
C ASN A 763 28.81 2.09 16.66
N LEU A 764 28.95 0.91 17.26
CA LEU A 764 29.99 0.66 18.26
C LEU A 764 31.43 0.73 17.70
N VAL A 765 31.62 0.46 16.41
CA VAL A 765 32.91 0.66 15.73
C VAL A 765 33.20 2.15 15.54
N ALA A 766 32.19 2.96 15.28
CA ALA A 766 32.36 4.39 15.04
C ALA A 766 32.50 5.21 16.33
N VAL A 767 31.88 4.80 17.44
CA VAL A 767 31.93 5.54 18.72
C VAL A 767 33.38 5.90 19.13
N PRO A 768 34.36 4.96 19.17
CA PRO A 768 35.75 5.31 19.46
C PRO A 768 36.33 6.33 18.49
N ILE A 769 36.04 6.21 17.19
CA ILE A 769 36.52 7.16 16.17
C ILE A 769 35.96 8.55 16.47
N LEU A 770 34.64 8.66 16.67
CA LEU A 770 33.96 9.94 16.88
C LEU A 770 34.53 10.66 18.11
N LEU A 771 34.77 9.95 19.20
CA LEU A 771 35.39 10.52 20.40
C LEU A 771 36.84 10.92 20.15
N GLY A 772 37.63 10.09 19.47
CA GLY A 772 39.01 10.41 19.11
C GLY A 772 39.12 11.58 18.11
N LEU A 773 38.08 11.85 17.32
CA LEU A 773 37.98 13.05 16.48
C LEU A 773 37.55 14.30 17.26
N GLY A 774 37.14 14.15 18.53
CA GLY A 774 36.78 15.25 19.43
C GLY A 774 35.28 15.54 19.54
N VAL A 775 34.38 14.64 19.15
CA VAL A 775 32.93 14.84 19.35
C VAL A 775 32.60 14.92 20.85
N ASP A 776 31.84 15.95 21.25
CA ASP A 776 31.53 16.25 22.66
C ASP A 776 30.31 15.49 23.18
N GLU A 777 29.34 15.21 22.30
CA GLU A 777 28.04 14.63 22.65
C GLU A 777 27.58 13.60 21.59
N LEU A 778 27.03 12.47 22.03
CA LEU A 778 26.41 11.47 21.15
C LEU A 778 24.91 11.42 21.42
N SER A 779 24.10 11.59 20.39
CA SER A 779 22.64 11.45 20.47
C SER A 779 22.21 10.20 19.70
N VAL A 780 21.64 9.23 20.42
CA VAL A 780 21.40 7.86 19.92
C VAL A 780 19.98 7.40 20.18
N ALA A 781 19.53 6.34 19.51
CA ALA A 781 18.22 5.75 19.82
C ALA A 781 18.18 5.25 21.28
N PRO A 782 17.06 5.37 22.01
CA PRO A 782 16.99 5.02 23.42
C PRO A 782 17.55 3.63 23.78
N PRO A 783 17.27 2.53 23.03
CA PRO A 783 17.84 1.22 23.33
C PRO A 783 19.37 1.16 23.27
N ALA A 784 20.01 2.05 22.51
CA ALA A 784 21.45 2.08 22.31
C ALA A 784 22.21 2.86 23.41
N ILE A 785 21.52 3.62 24.27
CA ILE A 785 22.17 4.49 25.27
C ILE A 785 23.05 3.67 26.21
N SER A 786 22.50 2.60 26.79
CA SER A 786 23.18 1.74 27.75
C SER A 786 24.45 1.10 27.19
N ILE A 787 24.41 0.62 25.94
CA ILE A 787 25.55 -0.02 25.30
C ILE A 787 26.62 1.00 24.93
N VAL A 788 26.23 2.17 24.41
CA VAL A 788 27.16 3.26 24.07
C VAL A 788 27.87 3.77 25.33
N LYS A 789 27.15 4.02 26.43
CA LYS A 789 27.77 4.42 27.71
C LYS A 789 28.79 3.40 28.21
N ARG A 790 28.51 2.10 28.05
CA ARG A 790 29.42 1.03 28.44
C ARG A 790 30.66 0.99 27.57
N VAL A 791 30.52 1.13 26.24
CA VAL A 791 31.67 1.23 25.35
C VAL A 791 32.55 2.40 25.76
N ILE A 792 31.97 3.59 25.95
CA ILE A 792 32.70 4.79 26.39
C ILE A 792 33.49 4.52 27.68
N SER A 793 32.89 3.83 28.65
CA SER A 793 33.56 3.51 29.92
C SER A 793 34.79 2.61 29.81
N GLN A 794 34.99 1.97 28.66
CA GLN A 794 36.14 1.11 28.41
C GLN A 794 37.23 1.79 27.58
N LEU A 795 36.99 2.99 27.07
CA LEU A 795 37.92 3.71 26.21
C LEU A 795 38.89 4.55 27.04
N ASP A 796 40.09 4.76 26.49
CA ASP A 796 41.05 5.78 26.92
C ASP A 796 41.16 6.83 25.82
N MET A 797 41.01 8.12 26.15
CA MET A 797 40.98 9.16 25.12
C MET A 797 42.26 9.23 24.30
N SER A 798 43.43 9.06 24.94
CA SER A 798 44.72 9.14 24.24
C SER A 798 44.88 8.02 23.21
N GLU A 799 44.34 6.83 23.51
CA GLU A 799 44.32 5.69 22.60
C GLU A 799 43.37 5.94 21.42
N VAL A 800 42.14 6.38 21.68
CA VAL A 800 41.16 6.57 20.60
C VAL A 800 41.47 7.78 19.73
N GLU A 801 42.11 8.82 20.27
CA GLU A 801 42.66 9.93 19.49
C GLU A 801 43.73 9.43 18.51
N ALA A 802 44.66 8.58 18.95
CA ALA A 802 45.67 7.99 18.07
C ALA A 802 45.04 7.09 16.98
N ILE A 803 44.02 6.31 17.34
CA ILE A 803 43.27 5.49 16.37
C ILE A 803 42.57 6.37 15.34
N ALA A 804 41.88 7.43 15.79
CA ALA A 804 41.17 8.35 14.93
C ALA A 804 42.10 8.98 13.87
N HIS A 805 43.31 9.41 14.26
CA HIS A 805 44.28 9.94 13.31
C HIS A 805 44.72 8.90 12.27
N SER A 806 44.93 7.64 12.68
CA SER A 806 45.32 6.59 11.74
C SER A 806 44.21 6.22 10.75
N VAL A 807 42.95 6.16 11.19
CA VAL A 807 41.84 5.74 10.30
C VAL A 807 41.55 6.75 9.20
N LEU A 808 41.90 8.03 9.40
CA LEU A 808 41.75 9.08 8.38
C LEU A 808 42.69 8.87 7.17
N GLU A 809 43.76 8.09 7.31
CA GLU A 809 44.74 7.81 6.26
C GLU A 809 44.46 6.49 5.52
N LEU A 810 43.41 5.77 5.87
CA LEU A 810 43.04 4.50 5.23
C LEU A 810 42.26 4.71 3.93
N ASP A 811 42.19 3.65 3.11
CA ASP A 811 41.63 3.72 1.76
C ASP A 811 40.10 3.50 1.70
N GLY A 812 39.46 3.04 2.78
CA GLY A 812 38.01 2.84 2.80
C GLY A 812 37.46 2.22 4.08
N ALA A 813 36.14 2.21 4.20
CA ALA A 813 35.40 1.75 5.38
C ALA A 813 35.80 0.35 5.89
N LYS A 814 36.07 -0.60 4.98
CA LYS A 814 36.48 -1.95 5.36
C LYS A 814 37.81 -1.95 6.12
N SER A 815 38.80 -1.22 5.61
CA SER A 815 40.11 -1.10 6.27
C SER A 815 40.00 -0.37 7.61
N VAL A 816 39.13 0.63 7.69
CA VAL A 816 38.82 1.34 8.96
C VAL A 816 38.27 0.37 10.00
N GLN A 817 37.29 -0.46 9.63
CA GLN A 817 36.69 -1.44 10.52
C GLN A 817 37.72 -2.49 10.99
N GLU A 818 38.51 -3.05 10.07
CA GLU A 818 39.56 -4.03 10.39
C GLU A 818 40.63 -3.43 11.32
N TYR A 819 41.01 -2.17 11.11
CA TYR A 819 42.01 -1.48 11.93
C TYR A 819 41.54 -1.27 13.37
N ILE A 820 40.30 -0.81 13.58
CA ILE A 820 39.76 -0.51 14.91
C ILE A 820 39.65 -1.78 15.75
N VAL A 821 39.10 -2.83 15.15
CA VAL A 821 39.02 -4.16 15.75
C VAL A 821 40.40 -4.63 16.21
N ALA A 822 41.40 -4.54 15.33
CA ALA A 822 42.74 -5.01 15.64
C ALA A 822 43.40 -4.21 16.77
N LYS A 823 43.09 -2.92 16.90
CA LYS A 823 43.72 -2.02 17.88
C LYS A 823 43.09 -2.08 19.27
N LEU A 824 41.77 -2.02 19.35
CA LEU A 824 41.11 -1.98 20.66
C LEU A 824 41.02 -3.35 21.33
N GLY A 825 41.43 -4.43 20.63
CA GLY A 825 41.34 -5.79 21.14
C GLY A 825 39.91 -6.22 21.49
N ILE A 826 38.93 -5.42 21.08
CA ILE A 826 37.52 -5.74 21.21
C ILE A 826 37.29 -6.82 20.16
N GLU A 827 36.90 -8.01 20.60
CA GLU A 827 36.60 -9.08 19.66
C GLU A 827 35.57 -8.54 18.65
N ILE A 828 35.73 -8.86 17.35
CA ILE A 828 34.75 -8.52 16.29
C ILE A 828 33.32 -8.95 16.69
N SER A 829 33.21 -9.90 17.61
CA SER A 829 31.99 -10.37 18.25
C SER A 829 31.25 -9.32 19.08
N GLU A 830 31.95 -8.41 19.74
CA GLU A 830 31.36 -7.41 20.64
C GLU A 830 31.05 -6.07 19.93
N LEU A 831 31.67 -5.79 18.78
CA LEU A 831 31.55 -4.52 18.02
C LEU A 831 30.54 -4.52 16.87
N CYS A 832 30.06 -5.68 16.42
CA CYS A 832 29.08 -5.79 15.33
C CYS A 832 27.62 -5.80 15.84
N LEU A 833 27.35 -5.26 17.02
CA LEU A 833 26.01 -5.16 17.62
C LEU A 833 25.26 -3.89 17.20
#